data_AF-A0A7X2CJH8-F1
#
_entry.id   AF-A0A7X2CJH8-F1
#
_cell.length_a   1.000
_cell.length_b   1.000
_cell.length_c   1.000
_cell.angle_alpha   90.00
_cell.angle_beta   90.00
_cell.angle_gamma   90.00
#
_symmetry.space_group_name_H-M   'P 1'
#
loop_
_entity.id
_entity.type
_entity.pdbx_description
1 polymer ?
#
loop_
_entity_poly.entity_id
_entity_poly.type
_entity_poly.pdbx_seq_one_letter_code
_entity_poly.pdbx_strand_id
1 'polypeptide(L)'
;MHLLRTQPGGFVSDDNIADLGQTPAELVILCSGDSSLALLADAAQQLPEDYPSLRLANPMQVQNHGSVDLYVDQVLQHAKVILLSLHGGIGYWRYGIERLMQLAERGVTLILVPGDDRPDPELSALSTVPAEHAERLWHFLRQGGRANALQLYRCLASLWLGRDYPWGEPQTLPRTAIYHPQHGSAELAHWQADWQAGQPVAALLFYRSHLQAANTAFVDVFCQRLQAAGLNPLPMAVASLKEPGCLAVVQDLLDEVDAGVILNTTGFAQSSPEAPHLRPFRRNIPVIQAICAQDNEPGWRDSEQGLGPRDLAMHIALPELDGRIISRPISFKDLAWRSERSQSDVVCYRAQPERMDFVAELARRWVELARVPNAQKRIALILANYPTRDGRIGNGVGLDTPAAALNILRALQAQGYPLQDDLPASGTALIQELLGGVSNDLDSLDLRPCHQSLGLDEYWAMFNQLPEANRQAVNERWGTPHNDPMFRSGRMMIAGLRFGLTFVGIQPARGYQVDASAVYHDPDLVPPHGYLAFYFWLRHTYGAHAVVHVGKHGNLEWLPGKGVGLSEHCWPDAILGPLPNVYPFIVNDPGEGAQAKRRTQAVIIDHLMPPLTRAETYGPLRDLELLADEYYEAQLLDPRRARELQGDILKLVRDTHIDRELQLDDNLDSVADAAIWLPRLDTYLCDLKESQIRDGLHIFGESPAGRLRIDTLLALLRIPRGDGRGAQSSLLRALAKAFELSFDPLDCALAEPWTQRQPPQLQAVSEALWRTAGDTRERLELYAAQLIEQALDGGLQLPGSEQWAEVRSIFDALLDVVAPRLDACGPAEMQGLLDALNGRFVPAGPSGAPSRGRLDVLPTGRNFFSVDVRNLPTTTAWRIGFQSANLILERHLQDHGDHLRQLGLSVWGTATMRTGGDDIAQAMALMGVRPVWATGSQRVDDFEILPVSLLDRPRVDVTLRVSGFFRDAFANLIRLFDAAVQAVAALDEPDDLNPLAAKVRSEREQLE
;
A
#
# COMPACT_ATOMS: atom_id res chain seq x y z
N MET A 1 9.20 -41.69 -9.58
CA MET A 1 10.51 -41.05 -9.37
C MET A 1 11.08 -40.72 -10.74
N HIS A 2 10.97 -39.46 -11.16
CA HIS A 2 11.42 -38.99 -12.48
C HIS A 2 12.73 -38.21 -12.31
N LEU A 3 13.71 -38.49 -13.17
CA LEU A 3 14.98 -37.75 -13.23
C LEU A 3 14.68 -36.45 -13.98
N LEU A 4 14.64 -35.33 -13.26
CA LEU A 4 14.33 -34.03 -13.83
C LEU A 4 15.60 -33.20 -13.93
N ARG A 5 15.85 -32.66 -15.14
CA ARG A 5 16.91 -31.68 -15.35
C ARG A 5 16.50 -30.38 -14.67
N THR A 6 17.36 -29.84 -13.82
CA THR A 6 17.07 -28.59 -13.11
C THR A 6 16.91 -27.44 -14.10
N GLN A 7 15.85 -26.65 -13.94
CA GLN A 7 15.68 -25.38 -14.64
C GLN A 7 16.11 -24.23 -13.72
N PRO A 8 16.89 -23.25 -14.19
CA PRO A 8 17.27 -22.09 -13.40
C PRO A 8 16.03 -21.31 -12.92
N GLY A 9 15.87 -21.17 -11.60
CA GLY A 9 14.71 -20.49 -10.99
C GLY A 9 13.48 -21.38 -10.74
N GLY A 10 13.52 -22.68 -11.09
CA GLY A 10 12.47 -23.64 -10.77
C GLY A 10 12.74 -24.41 -9.46
N PHE A 11 11.70 -24.67 -8.68
CA PHE A 11 11.74 -25.59 -7.54
C PHE A 11 11.59 -27.04 -8.01
N VAL A 12 12.46 -27.94 -7.55
CA VAL A 12 12.25 -29.38 -7.68
C VAL A 12 11.53 -29.85 -6.42
N SER A 13 10.37 -30.50 -6.57
CA SER A 13 9.63 -31.06 -5.44
C SER A 13 10.50 -32.07 -4.67
N ASP A 14 10.30 -32.19 -3.35
CA ASP A 14 11.09 -33.06 -2.47
C ASP A 14 11.20 -34.52 -2.95
N ASP A 15 10.18 -35.02 -3.67
CA ASP A 15 10.09 -36.38 -4.18
C ASP A 15 10.91 -36.68 -5.47
N ASN A 16 11.61 -35.70 -6.06
CA ASN A 16 12.32 -35.86 -7.34
C ASN A 16 13.85 -35.73 -7.21
N ILE A 17 14.60 -36.57 -7.93
CA ILE A 17 16.07 -36.51 -7.96
C ILE A 17 16.52 -35.48 -9.00
N ALA A 18 17.30 -34.49 -8.55
CA ALA A 18 17.88 -33.45 -9.37
C ALA A 18 19.22 -33.90 -9.97
N ASP A 19 19.36 -33.78 -11.29
CA ASP A 19 20.62 -33.96 -12.01
C ASP A 19 21.08 -32.63 -12.63
N LEU A 20 22.28 -32.18 -12.24
CA LEU A 20 22.89 -30.94 -12.71
C LEU A 20 23.52 -31.07 -14.11
N GLY A 21 23.70 -32.30 -14.60
CA GLY A 21 24.31 -32.59 -15.90
C GLY A 21 25.77 -32.10 -15.98
N GLN A 22 26.50 -32.21 -14.87
CA GLN A 22 27.91 -31.83 -14.78
C GLN A 22 28.82 -33.06 -14.87
N THR A 23 29.98 -32.89 -15.46
CA THR A 23 31.02 -33.93 -15.59
C THR A 23 32.07 -33.79 -14.48
N PRO A 24 32.84 -34.85 -14.17
CA PRO A 24 33.95 -34.78 -13.20
C PRO A 24 34.92 -33.61 -13.44
N ALA A 25 35.47 -33.05 -12.36
CA ALA A 25 36.46 -31.98 -12.42
C ALA A 25 37.45 -32.03 -11.24
N GLU A 26 38.63 -31.42 -11.40
CA GLU A 26 39.66 -31.37 -10.36
C GLU A 26 39.29 -30.41 -9.22
N LEU A 27 38.61 -29.31 -9.53
CA LEU A 27 38.12 -28.31 -8.57
C LEU A 27 36.59 -28.28 -8.58
N VAL A 28 35.96 -28.38 -7.42
CA VAL A 28 34.52 -28.12 -7.28
C VAL A 28 34.32 -27.02 -6.24
N ILE A 29 33.62 -25.94 -6.63
CA ILE A 29 33.19 -24.90 -5.70
C ILE A 29 31.67 -24.95 -5.57
N LEU A 30 31.21 -25.19 -4.35
CA LEU A 30 29.81 -25.19 -3.98
C LEU A 30 29.51 -23.88 -3.25
N CYS A 31 28.58 -23.08 -3.76
CA CYS A 31 28.18 -21.83 -3.12
C CYS A 31 26.67 -21.77 -3.01
N SER A 32 26.16 -21.61 -1.80
CA SER A 32 24.73 -21.44 -1.53
C SER A 32 24.15 -20.15 -2.13
N GLY A 33 24.97 -19.13 -2.39
CA GLY A 33 24.55 -17.88 -3.02
C GLY A 33 24.78 -17.88 -4.54
N ASP A 34 23.71 -17.75 -5.33
CA ASP A 34 23.78 -17.66 -6.80
C ASP A 34 24.67 -16.50 -7.28
N SER A 35 24.67 -15.38 -6.54
CA SER A 35 25.49 -14.20 -6.84
C SER A 35 26.99 -14.51 -6.82
N SER A 36 27.44 -15.36 -5.88
CA SER A 36 28.84 -15.78 -5.80
C SER A 36 29.17 -16.75 -6.93
N LEU A 37 28.25 -17.65 -7.30
CA LEU A 37 28.43 -18.54 -8.45
C LEU A 37 28.53 -17.75 -9.77
N ALA A 38 27.70 -16.72 -9.94
CA ALA A 38 27.74 -15.85 -11.10
C ALA A 38 29.09 -15.11 -11.21
N LEU A 39 29.57 -14.54 -10.10
CA LEU A 39 30.89 -13.91 -10.02
C LEU A 39 32.01 -14.89 -10.42
N LEU A 40 32.00 -16.08 -9.82
CA LEU A 40 33.02 -17.10 -10.06
C LEU A 40 32.99 -17.59 -11.52
N ALA A 41 31.80 -17.79 -12.09
CA ALA A 41 31.65 -18.19 -13.48
C ALA A 41 32.16 -17.10 -14.46
N ASP A 42 31.89 -15.82 -14.18
CA ASP A 42 32.45 -14.72 -14.97
C ASP A 42 33.97 -14.63 -14.86
N ALA A 43 34.52 -14.73 -13.64
CA ALA A 43 35.96 -14.74 -13.43
C ALA A 43 36.63 -15.94 -14.11
N ALA A 44 35.97 -17.10 -14.13
CA ALA A 44 36.48 -18.31 -14.76
C ALA A 44 36.76 -18.13 -16.27
N GLN A 45 36.03 -17.25 -16.97
CA GLN A 45 36.26 -16.97 -18.39
C GLN A 45 37.67 -16.43 -18.67
N GLN A 46 38.27 -15.72 -17.72
CA GLN A 46 39.61 -15.13 -17.86
C GLN A 46 40.75 -16.04 -17.38
N LEU A 47 40.44 -17.25 -16.92
CA LEU A 47 41.48 -18.19 -16.52
C LEU A 47 42.20 -18.73 -17.77
N PRO A 48 43.50 -19.04 -17.69
CA PRO A 48 44.25 -19.56 -18.84
C PRO A 48 43.75 -20.97 -19.22
N GLU A 49 43.93 -21.41 -20.47
CA GLU A 49 43.40 -22.71 -20.94
C GLU A 49 43.94 -23.92 -20.16
N ASP A 50 45.14 -23.81 -19.60
CA ASP A 50 45.82 -24.83 -18.78
C ASP A 50 45.37 -24.86 -17.30
N TYR A 51 44.40 -24.02 -16.93
CA TYR A 51 43.78 -24.05 -15.61
C TYR A 51 43.03 -25.38 -15.41
N PRO A 52 43.17 -26.04 -14.24
CA PRO A 52 42.48 -27.29 -13.93
C PRO A 52 40.97 -27.25 -14.19
N SER A 53 40.38 -28.40 -14.54
CA SER A 53 38.93 -28.49 -14.76
C SER A 53 38.17 -28.07 -13.48
N LEU A 54 37.09 -27.30 -13.63
CA LEU A 54 36.35 -26.77 -12.49
C LEU A 54 34.83 -26.89 -12.64
N ARG A 55 34.10 -27.13 -11.54
CA ARG A 55 32.64 -27.07 -11.49
C ARG A 55 32.17 -26.08 -10.45
N LEU A 56 31.08 -25.39 -10.78
CA LEU A 56 30.36 -24.49 -9.89
C LEU A 56 28.95 -25.02 -9.72
N ALA A 57 28.47 -25.16 -8.49
CA ALA A 57 27.10 -25.60 -8.24
C ALA A 57 26.53 -24.98 -6.97
N ASN A 58 25.21 -24.82 -6.94
CA ASN A 58 24.51 -24.43 -5.72
C ASN A 58 24.11 -25.70 -4.98
N PRO A 59 24.58 -25.94 -3.73
CA PRO A 59 24.17 -27.11 -2.95
C PRO A 59 22.65 -27.17 -2.72
N MET A 60 21.94 -26.03 -2.81
CA MET A 60 20.49 -25.98 -2.70
C MET A 60 19.75 -26.58 -3.91
N GLN A 61 20.44 -26.84 -5.02
CA GLN A 61 19.87 -27.59 -6.15
C GLN A 61 19.90 -29.11 -5.92
N VAL A 62 20.57 -29.57 -4.86
CA VAL A 62 20.75 -30.98 -4.50
C VAL A 62 20.47 -31.19 -3.01
N GLN A 63 19.23 -30.93 -2.58
CA GLN A 63 18.86 -30.98 -1.16
C GLN A 63 18.51 -32.38 -0.64
N ASN A 64 17.77 -33.18 -1.42
CA ASN A 64 17.41 -34.53 -0.98
C ASN A 64 18.60 -35.50 -1.08
N HIS A 65 18.58 -36.54 -0.25
CA HIS A 65 19.70 -37.48 -0.15
C HIS A 65 20.03 -38.15 -1.47
N GLY A 66 19.01 -38.50 -2.29
CA GLY A 66 19.22 -39.12 -3.59
C GLY A 66 19.96 -38.22 -4.58
N SER A 67 19.69 -36.91 -4.59
CA SER A 67 20.40 -35.94 -5.44
C SER A 67 21.82 -35.69 -4.95
N VAL A 68 22.03 -35.66 -3.62
CA VAL A 68 23.38 -35.55 -3.03
C VAL A 68 24.22 -36.76 -3.41
N ASP A 69 23.71 -37.98 -3.23
CA ASP A 69 24.44 -39.20 -3.55
C ASP A 69 24.77 -39.30 -5.04
N LEU A 70 23.81 -38.96 -5.91
CA LEU A 70 24.03 -38.92 -7.35
C LEU A 70 25.17 -37.96 -7.71
N TYR A 71 25.17 -36.76 -7.14
CA TYR A 71 26.20 -35.76 -7.42
C TYR A 71 27.56 -36.12 -6.81
N VAL A 72 27.57 -36.77 -5.64
CA VAL A 72 28.78 -37.33 -5.02
C VAL A 72 29.40 -38.37 -5.94
N ASP A 73 28.61 -39.32 -6.43
CA ASP A 73 29.06 -40.41 -7.28
C ASP A 73 29.48 -39.93 -8.67
N GLN A 74 28.78 -38.97 -9.27
CA GLN A 74 29.09 -38.53 -10.63
C GLN A 74 30.19 -37.47 -10.71
N VAL A 75 30.35 -36.64 -9.69
CA VAL A 75 31.20 -35.44 -9.76
C VAL A 75 32.15 -35.34 -8.56
N LEU A 76 31.64 -35.29 -7.33
CA LEU A 76 32.45 -34.89 -6.17
C LEU A 76 33.54 -35.91 -5.81
N GLN A 77 33.30 -37.21 -5.99
CA GLN A 77 34.30 -38.23 -5.67
C GLN A 77 35.58 -38.16 -6.53
N HIS A 78 35.51 -37.45 -7.67
CA HIS A 78 36.63 -37.27 -8.58
C HIS A 78 37.41 -35.97 -8.36
N ALA A 79 36.93 -35.09 -7.46
CA ALA A 79 37.55 -33.81 -7.18
C ALA A 79 38.84 -33.97 -6.35
N LYS A 80 39.83 -33.11 -6.62
CA LYS A 80 41.02 -32.96 -5.77
C LYS A 80 40.79 -31.94 -4.67
N VAL A 81 40.06 -30.87 -4.99
CA VAL A 81 39.73 -29.77 -4.08
C VAL A 81 38.24 -29.50 -4.14
N ILE A 82 37.60 -29.45 -2.98
CA ILE A 82 36.20 -29.03 -2.82
C ILE A 82 36.16 -27.83 -1.87
N LEU A 83 35.67 -26.69 -2.37
CA LEU A 83 35.39 -25.49 -1.58
C LEU A 83 33.89 -25.33 -1.42
N LEU A 84 33.37 -25.39 -0.20
CA LEU A 84 31.96 -25.14 0.10
C LEU A 84 31.79 -23.84 0.89
N SER A 85 31.01 -22.92 0.34
CA SER A 85 30.54 -21.69 0.98
C SER A 85 29.05 -21.79 1.30
N LEU A 86 28.72 -21.92 2.59
CA LEU A 86 27.38 -22.31 3.05
C LEU A 86 26.76 -21.25 3.99
N HIS A 87 25.59 -20.74 3.62
CA HIS A 87 24.74 -19.96 4.51
C HIS A 87 24.02 -20.86 5.51
N GLY A 88 23.83 -20.38 6.75
CA GLY A 88 23.07 -21.11 7.78
C GLY A 88 23.83 -22.25 8.47
N GLY A 89 25.12 -22.42 8.17
CA GLY A 89 26.00 -23.40 8.80
C GLY A 89 25.63 -24.85 8.46
N ILE A 90 26.15 -25.80 9.27
CA ILE A 90 26.05 -27.24 9.02
C ILE A 90 24.60 -27.73 8.88
N GLY A 91 23.67 -27.13 9.62
CA GLY A 91 22.25 -27.52 9.62
C GLY A 91 21.56 -27.40 8.25
N TYR A 92 22.05 -26.49 7.39
CA TYR A 92 21.41 -26.17 6.11
C TYR A 92 21.65 -27.23 5.01
N TRP A 93 22.73 -28.02 5.13
CA TRP A 93 23.06 -29.08 4.16
C TRP A 93 23.82 -30.25 4.83
N ARG A 94 23.30 -30.70 5.98
CA ARG A 94 23.99 -31.64 6.89
C ARG A 94 24.43 -32.93 6.18
N TYR A 95 23.52 -33.58 5.46
CA TYR A 95 23.83 -34.83 4.76
C TYR A 95 24.93 -34.66 3.71
N GLY A 96 24.90 -33.55 2.95
CA GLY A 96 25.96 -33.22 2.00
C GLY A 96 27.32 -33.06 2.69
N ILE A 97 27.37 -32.38 3.84
CA ILE A 97 28.61 -32.22 4.62
C ILE A 97 29.14 -33.57 5.11
N GLU A 98 28.28 -34.46 5.61
CA GLU A 98 28.67 -35.81 6.04
C GLU A 98 29.33 -36.59 4.88
N ARG A 99 28.79 -36.50 3.67
CA ARG A 99 29.37 -37.13 2.47
C ARG A 99 30.69 -36.48 2.06
N LEU A 100 30.81 -35.16 2.16
CA LEU A 100 32.07 -34.45 1.90
C LEU A 100 33.18 -34.85 2.89
N MET A 101 32.85 -35.04 4.17
CA MET A 101 33.82 -35.53 5.16
C MET A 101 34.32 -36.94 4.83
N GLN A 102 33.44 -37.83 4.36
CA GLN A 102 33.85 -39.16 3.90
C GLN A 102 34.78 -39.11 2.68
N LEU A 103 34.62 -38.13 1.79
CA LEU A 103 35.55 -37.89 0.69
C LEU A 103 36.89 -37.34 1.19
N ALA A 104 36.89 -36.49 2.22
CA ALA A 104 38.10 -35.99 2.84
C ALA A 104 38.96 -37.11 3.45
N GLU A 105 38.34 -38.10 4.09
CA GLU A 105 39.04 -39.31 4.58
C GLU A 105 39.72 -40.12 3.47
N ARG A 106 39.25 -39.98 2.23
CA ARG A 106 39.82 -40.61 1.02
C ARG A 106 40.88 -39.74 0.33
N GLY A 107 41.24 -38.59 0.91
CA GLY A 107 42.32 -37.72 0.44
C GLY A 107 41.88 -36.51 -0.38
N VAL A 108 40.58 -36.21 -0.47
CA VAL A 108 40.10 -34.97 -1.11
C VAL A 108 40.38 -33.78 -0.19
N THR A 109 40.93 -32.69 -0.72
CA THR A 109 41.10 -31.44 0.04
C THR A 109 39.75 -30.75 0.19
N LEU A 110 39.20 -30.76 1.40
CA LEU A 110 37.93 -30.13 1.75
C LEU A 110 38.17 -28.78 2.45
N ILE A 111 37.54 -27.73 1.95
CA ILE A 111 37.59 -26.36 2.49
C ILE A 111 36.15 -25.89 2.71
N LEU A 112 35.80 -25.59 3.96
CA LEU A 112 34.47 -25.22 4.38
C LEU A 112 34.51 -23.80 4.95
N VAL A 113 33.78 -22.88 4.33
CA VAL A 113 33.74 -21.48 4.73
C VAL A 113 32.31 -20.97 4.87
N PRO A 114 32.08 -19.96 5.73
CA PRO A 114 30.78 -19.32 5.83
C PRO A 114 30.32 -18.71 4.50
N GLY A 115 29.01 -18.70 4.27
CA GLY A 115 28.38 -17.99 3.16
C GLY A 115 28.19 -16.49 3.40
N ASP A 116 28.25 -16.05 4.65
CA ASP A 116 27.95 -14.68 5.07
C ASP A 116 29.16 -13.93 5.67
N ASP A 117 28.93 -12.71 6.18
CA ASP A 117 29.93 -11.84 6.79
C ASP A 117 30.39 -12.32 8.19
N ARG A 118 29.74 -13.32 8.78
CA ARG A 118 30.02 -13.81 10.13
C ARG A 118 30.91 -15.05 10.07
N PRO A 119 31.91 -15.15 10.96
CA PRO A 119 32.68 -16.37 11.08
C PRO A 119 31.79 -17.50 11.61
N ASP A 120 31.96 -18.70 11.06
CA ASP A 120 31.36 -19.94 11.54
C ASP A 120 32.49 -20.91 11.91
N PRO A 121 32.93 -20.91 13.19
CA PRO A 121 34.01 -21.78 13.64
C PRO A 121 33.66 -23.27 13.54
N GLU A 122 32.39 -23.65 13.71
CA GLU A 122 31.96 -25.05 13.63
C GLU A 122 32.10 -25.58 12.21
N LEU A 123 31.65 -24.81 11.22
CA LEU A 123 31.81 -25.16 9.82
C LEU A 123 33.29 -25.14 9.40
N SER A 124 34.03 -24.11 9.81
CA SER A 124 35.42 -23.93 9.40
C SER A 124 36.35 -25.00 9.98
N ALA A 125 36.06 -25.49 11.19
CA ALA A 125 36.84 -26.54 11.86
C ALA A 125 36.81 -27.90 11.15
N LEU A 126 35.83 -28.13 10.25
CA LEU A 126 35.73 -29.33 9.43
C LEU A 126 36.62 -29.30 8.18
N SER A 127 37.30 -28.17 7.92
CA SER A 127 38.24 -28.04 6.81
C SER A 127 39.49 -28.90 7.03
N THR A 128 40.01 -29.48 5.94
CA THR A 128 41.28 -30.25 5.92
C THR A 128 42.53 -29.37 5.77
N VAL A 129 42.34 -28.06 5.59
CA VAL A 129 43.42 -27.08 5.42
C VAL A 129 43.63 -26.27 6.70
N PRO A 130 44.83 -25.67 6.92
CA PRO A 130 45.05 -24.77 8.04
C PRO A 130 44.04 -23.61 8.08
N ALA A 131 43.64 -23.20 9.28
CA ALA A 131 42.60 -22.19 9.50
C ALA A 131 42.89 -20.86 8.77
N GLU A 132 44.15 -20.42 8.73
CA GLU A 132 44.57 -19.21 8.02
C GLU A 132 44.23 -19.27 6.51
N HIS A 133 44.38 -20.43 5.88
CA HIS A 133 44.03 -20.61 4.48
C HIS A 133 42.52 -20.60 4.26
N ALA A 134 41.75 -21.25 5.13
CA ALA A 134 40.29 -21.22 5.07
C ALA A 134 39.75 -19.78 5.26
N GLU A 135 40.30 -19.04 6.22
CA GLU A 135 39.96 -17.64 6.48
C GLU A 135 40.30 -16.73 5.29
N ARG A 136 41.46 -16.93 4.66
CA ARG A 136 41.86 -16.20 3.44
C ARG A 136 40.91 -16.45 2.27
N LEU A 137 40.53 -17.71 2.02
CA LEU A 137 39.57 -18.06 0.97
C LEU A 137 38.17 -17.53 1.26
N TRP A 138 37.74 -17.57 2.52
CA TRP A 138 36.52 -16.91 2.98
C TRP A 138 36.55 -15.41 2.68
N HIS A 139 37.68 -14.73 2.95
CA HIS A 139 37.83 -13.32 2.65
C HIS A 139 37.76 -12.98 1.16
N PHE A 140 38.32 -13.78 0.25
CA PHE A 140 38.14 -13.56 -1.19
C PHE A 140 36.66 -13.62 -1.60
N LEU A 141 35.94 -14.63 -1.13
CA LEU A 141 34.50 -14.80 -1.43
C LEU A 141 33.66 -13.69 -0.80
N ARG A 142 33.94 -13.35 0.46
CA ARG A 142 33.22 -12.33 1.24
C ARG A 142 33.43 -10.92 0.68
N GLN A 143 34.66 -10.54 0.36
CA GLN A 143 34.92 -9.22 -0.24
C GLN A 143 34.36 -9.14 -1.67
N GLY A 144 34.36 -10.27 -2.38
CA GLY A 144 33.81 -10.38 -3.72
C GLY A 144 34.54 -9.49 -4.72
N GLY A 145 33.93 -9.31 -5.89
CA GLY A 145 34.48 -8.55 -7.00
C GLY A 145 35.39 -9.41 -7.87
N ARG A 146 35.43 -9.07 -9.17
CA ARG A 146 36.12 -9.85 -10.20
C ARG A 146 37.60 -10.08 -9.90
N ALA A 147 38.28 -9.07 -9.36
CA ALA A 147 39.69 -9.15 -8.99
C ALA A 147 39.94 -10.21 -7.90
N ASN A 148 39.17 -10.17 -6.79
CA ASN A 148 39.30 -11.16 -5.73
C ASN A 148 38.92 -12.57 -6.20
N ALA A 149 37.91 -12.72 -7.06
CA ALA A 149 37.55 -14.03 -7.62
C ALA A 149 38.69 -14.63 -8.48
N LEU A 150 39.40 -13.82 -9.26
CA LEU A 150 40.58 -14.26 -10.00
C LEU A 150 41.73 -14.65 -9.06
N GLN A 151 41.98 -13.87 -8.01
CA GLN A 151 43.00 -14.20 -7.01
C GLN A 151 42.64 -15.47 -6.24
N LEU A 152 41.36 -15.71 -5.92
CA LEU A 152 40.87 -16.96 -5.33
C LEU A 152 41.25 -18.15 -6.20
N TYR A 153 40.96 -18.12 -7.50
CA TYR A 153 41.33 -19.21 -8.41
C TYR A 153 42.84 -19.43 -8.47
N ARG A 154 43.63 -18.36 -8.59
CA ARG A 154 45.10 -18.48 -8.62
C ARG A 154 45.66 -19.05 -7.31
N CYS A 155 45.11 -18.63 -6.16
CA CYS A 155 45.45 -19.15 -4.84
C CYS A 155 45.11 -20.64 -4.73
N LEU A 156 43.89 -21.05 -5.10
CA LEU A 156 43.46 -22.45 -5.09
C LEU A 156 44.36 -23.33 -5.97
N ALA A 157 44.67 -22.85 -7.17
CA ALA A 157 45.51 -23.57 -8.11
C ALA A 157 46.97 -23.69 -7.63
N SER A 158 47.49 -22.64 -7.00
CA SER A 158 48.85 -22.60 -6.48
C SER A 158 49.06 -23.52 -5.28
N LEU A 159 48.13 -23.49 -4.33
CA LEU A 159 48.29 -24.21 -3.07
C LEU A 159 47.91 -25.70 -3.17
N TRP A 160 46.91 -26.06 -3.99
CA TRP A 160 46.33 -27.42 -3.94
C TRP A 160 46.20 -28.13 -5.30
N LEU A 161 46.43 -27.46 -6.43
CA LEU A 161 46.33 -28.08 -7.77
C LEU A 161 47.66 -28.14 -8.53
N GLY A 162 48.78 -27.79 -7.88
CA GLY A 162 50.12 -27.92 -8.44
C GLY A 162 50.35 -27.03 -9.68
N ARG A 163 49.84 -25.79 -9.64
CA ARG A 163 50.14 -24.75 -10.64
C ARG A 163 51.00 -23.66 -9.99
N ASP A 164 51.80 -22.94 -10.77
CA ASP A 164 52.60 -21.82 -10.24
C ASP A 164 51.99 -20.49 -10.71
N TYR A 165 50.78 -20.20 -10.24
CA TYR A 165 50.09 -18.95 -10.57
C TYR A 165 50.35 -17.90 -9.49
N PRO A 166 50.88 -16.71 -9.83
CA PRO A 166 51.07 -15.66 -8.85
C PRO A 166 49.72 -15.12 -8.39
N TRP A 167 49.53 -15.08 -7.08
CA TRP A 167 48.31 -14.56 -6.45
C TRP A 167 48.64 -13.50 -5.38
N GLY A 168 47.70 -12.60 -5.12
CA GLY A 168 47.79 -11.57 -4.08
C GLY A 168 46.69 -11.68 -3.03
N GLU A 169 46.87 -11.06 -1.87
CA GLU A 169 45.92 -11.13 -0.74
C GLU A 169 44.54 -10.51 -1.05
N PRO A 170 43.46 -10.92 -0.35
CA PRO A 170 42.11 -10.39 -0.55
C PRO A 170 42.05 -8.87 -0.36
N GLN A 171 41.44 -8.17 -1.31
CA GLN A 171 41.23 -6.73 -1.24
C GLN A 171 39.87 -6.40 -0.64
N THR A 172 39.85 -5.50 0.34
CA THR A 172 38.63 -5.08 1.03
C THR A 172 37.78 -4.17 0.15
N LEU A 173 36.51 -4.52 -0.03
CA LEU A 173 35.54 -3.63 -0.68
C LEU A 173 34.90 -2.71 0.37
N PRO A 174 34.97 -1.37 0.22
CA PRO A 174 34.34 -0.43 1.15
C PRO A 174 32.85 -0.68 1.34
N ARG A 175 32.29 -0.30 2.49
CA ARG A 175 30.85 -0.46 2.78
C ARG A 175 29.98 0.48 1.92
N THR A 176 30.52 1.64 1.58
CA THR A 176 29.96 2.56 0.58
C THR A 176 31.05 2.86 -0.44
N ALA A 177 30.74 2.74 -1.73
CA ALA A 177 31.69 3.02 -2.81
C ALA A 177 30.99 3.69 -3.99
N ILE A 178 31.68 4.65 -4.63
CA ILE A 178 31.31 5.11 -5.97
C ILE A 178 31.65 3.97 -6.94
N TYR A 179 30.77 3.70 -7.88
CA TYR A 179 30.98 2.67 -8.90
C TYR A 179 31.23 3.33 -10.25
N HIS A 180 32.15 2.81 -11.07
CA HIS A 180 32.31 3.25 -12.45
C HIS A 180 32.65 2.05 -13.33
N PRO A 181 32.02 1.86 -14.50
CA PRO A 181 32.22 0.67 -15.33
C PRO A 181 33.67 0.50 -15.83
N GLN A 182 34.38 1.62 -16.01
CA GLN A 182 35.74 1.63 -16.58
C GLN A 182 36.86 1.76 -15.53
N HIS A 183 36.53 1.99 -14.25
CA HIS A 183 37.53 2.25 -13.20
C HIS A 183 37.31 1.32 -11.99
N GLY A 184 38.30 0.47 -11.69
CA GLY A 184 38.23 -0.49 -10.57
C GLY A 184 38.22 0.15 -9.17
N SER A 185 38.81 1.34 -9.04
CA SER A 185 38.73 2.19 -7.83
C SER A 185 38.18 3.55 -8.23
N ALA A 186 36.85 3.63 -8.33
CA ALA A 186 36.18 4.82 -8.80
C ALA A 186 36.10 5.91 -7.72
N GLU A 187 36.48 7.12 -8.12
CA GLU A 187 36.31 8.37 -7.38
C GLU A 187 35.33 9.30 -8.11
N LEU A 188 34.79 10.31 -7.42
CA LEU A 188 33.84 11.28 -7.97
C LEU A 188 34.36 11.98 -9.23
N ALA A 189 35.66 12.28 -9.27
CA ALA A 189 36.31 12.96 -10.40
C ALA A 189 36.16 12.20 -11.73
N HIS A 190 36.08 10.87 -11.70
CA HIS A 190 35.89 10.07 -12.91
C HIS A 190 34.50 10.32 -13.53
N TRP A 191 33.45 10.34 -12.71
CA TRP A 191 32.11 10.68 -13.20
C TRP A 191 32.01 12.14 -13.63
N GLN A 192 32.64 13.06 -12.92
CA GLN A 192 32.68 14.47 -13.32
C GLN A 192 33.32 14.67 -14.71
N ALA A 193 34.26 13.82 -15.11
CA ALA A 193 34.85 13.86 -16.44
C ALA A 193 33.90 13.36 -17.53
N ASP A 194 33.02 12.39 -17.21
CA ASP A 194 32.01 11.83 -18.12
C ASP A 194 30.72 12.66 -18.18
N TRP A 195 30.52 13.57 -17.24
CA TRP A 195 29.32 14.40 -17.12
C TRP A 195 29.25 15.52 -18.15
N GLN A 196 28.03 15.85 -18.55
CA GLN A 196 27.76 17.02 -19.39
C GLN A 196 27.48 18.25 -18.52
N ALA A 197 28.18 19.35 -18.81
CA ALA A 197 28.01 20.60 -18.08
C ALA A 197 26.55 21.12 -18.17
N GLY A 198 26.00 21.56 -17.03
CA GLY A 198 24.65 22.12 -16.93
C GLY A 198 23.52 21.10 -16.80
N GLN A 199 23.80 19.80 -17.02
CA GLN A 199 22.87 18.73 -16.71
C GLN A 199 22.87 18.42 -15.20
N PRO A 200 21.70 18.13 -14.62
CA PRO A 200 21.59 17.87 -13.19
C PRO A 200 22.06 16.46 -12.83
N VAL A 201 22.56 16.29 -11.61
CA VAL A 201 23.06 15.00 -11.12
C VAL A 201 21.91 14.15 -10.58
N ALA A 202 21.84 12.90 -11.04
CA ALA A 202 20.93 11.87 -10.55
C ALA A 202 21.74 10.82 -9.77
N ALA A 203 21.55 10.76 -8.46
CA ALA A 203 22.20 9.76 -7.63
C ALA A 203 21.53 8.40 -7.83
N LEU A 204 22.31 7.35 -8.07
CA LEU A 204 21.83 5.99 -8.28
C LEU A 204 22.33 5.08 -7.15
N LEU A 205 21.47 4.81 -6.16
CA LEU A 205 21.80 3.99 -5.01
C LEU A 205 21.47 2.52 -5.30
N PHE A 206 22.43 1.63 -5.11
CA PHE A 206 22.22 0.19 -5.26
C PHE A 206 22.98 -0.61 -4.19
N TYR A 207 22.57 -1.85 -3.95
CA TYR A 207 23.24 -2.68 -2.94
C TYR A 207 24.69 -3.00 -3.29
N ARG A 208 25.58 -2.87 -2.31
CA ARG A 208 26.98 -3.31 -2.38
C ARG A 208 27.11 -4.77 -2.79
N SER A 209 26.14 -5.62 -2.47
CA SER A 209 26.13 -7.03 -2.89
C SER A 209 26.16 -7.21 -4.41
N HIS A 210 25.58 -6.29 -5.20
CA HIS A 210 25.70 -6.32 -6.66
C HIS A 210 27.16 -6.10 -7.10
N LEU A 211 27.86 -5.16 -6.47
CA LEU A 211 29.27 -4.89 -6.74
C LEU A 211 30.16 -6.07 -6.30
N GLN A 212 29.89 -6.64 -5.12
CA GLN A 212 30.55 -7.87 -4.65
C GLN A 212 30.34 -9.03 -5.63
N ALA A 213 29.17 -9.14 -6.25
CA ALA A 213 28.86 -10.20 -7.19
C ALA A 213 29.33 -9.93 -8.63
N ALA A 214 29.95 -8.77 -8.90
CA ALA A 214 30.18 -8.25 -10.25
C ALA A 214 28.91 -8.24 -11.13
N ASN A 215 27.74 -8.12 -10.50
CA ASN A 215 26.43 -8.11 -11.13
C ASN A 215 25.97 -6.66 -11.31
N THR A 216 26.76 -5.88 -12.05
CA THR A 216 26.58 -4.44 -12.22
C THR A 216 26.20 -4.03 -13.65
N ALA A 217 26.10 -4.98 -14.59
CA ALA A 217 25.77 -4.69 -15.99
C ALA A 217 24.45 -3.90 -16.16
N PHE A 218 23.44 -4.18 -15.33
CA PHE A 218 22.19 -3.41 -15.37
C PHE A 218 22.37 -1.96 -14.85
N VAL A 219 23.30 -1.74 -13.90
CA VAL A 219 23.66 -0.39 -13.42
C VAL A 219 24.34 0.39 -14.55
N ASP A 220 25.21 -0.26 -15.33
CA ASP A 220 25.88 0.35 -16.47
C ASP A 220 24.87 0.83 -17.52
N VAL A 221 23.94 -0.05 -17.91
CA VAL A 221 22.88 0.28 -18.86
C VAL A 221 22.01 1.40 -18.32
N PHE A 222 21.68 1.39 -17.03
CA PHE A 222 20.86 2.45 -16.46
C PHE A 222 21.57 3.81 -16.44
N CYS A 223 22.88 3.84 -16.15
CA CYS A 223 23.68 5.07 -16.25
C CYS A 223 23.65 5.65 -17.67
N GLN A 224 23.76 4.80 -18.70
CA GLN A 224 23.65 5.21 -20.10
C GLN A 224 22.26 5.79 -20.42
N ARG A 225 21.18 5.18 -19.89
CA ARG A 225 19.81 5.69 -20.09
C ARG A 225 19.58 7.03 -19.38
N LEU A 226 20.17 7.22 -18.19
CA LEU A 226 20.15 8.50 -17.48
C LEU A 226 20.86 9.60 -18.29
N GLN A 227 22.05 9.30 -18.83
CA GLN A 227 22.77 10.23 -19.70
C GLN A 227 21.97 10.56 -20.97
N ALA A 228 21.33 9.56 -21.59
CA ALA A 228 20.46 9.76 -22.75
C ALA A 228 19.23 10.63 -22.44
N ALA A 229 18.72 10.56 -21.21
CA ALA A 229 17.67 11.45 -20.71
C ALA A 229 18.18 12.83 -20.26
N GLY A 230 19.49 13.12 -20.40
CA GLY A 230 20.07 14.40 -20.02
C GLY A 230 20.28 14.57 -18.51
N LEU A 231 20.56 13.47 -17.80
CA LEU A 231 20.92 13.43 -16.39
C LEU A 231 22.36 12.92 -16.24
N ASN A 232 23.12 13.52 -15.33
CA ASN A 232 24.46 13.08 -14.96
C ASN A 232 24.38 12.00 -13.86
N PRO A 233 24.65 10.71 -14.12
CA PRO A 233 24.49 9.66 -13.12
C PRO A 233 25.63 9.67 -12.10
N LEU A 234 25.31 9.40 -10.83
CA LEU A 234 26.26 9.09 -9.76
C LEU A 234 25.89 7.77 -9.08
N PRO A 235 26.34 6.61 -9.59
CA PRO A 235 26.06 5.32 -8.99
C PRO A 235 26.91 5.09 -7.73
N MET A 236 26.22 4.79 -6.63
CA MET A 236 26.79 4.52 -5.31
C MET A 236 26.33 3.15 -4.80
N ALA A 237 27.29 2.26 -4.59
CA ALA A 237 27.09 0.97 -3.96
C ALA A 237 27.05 1.16 -2.43
N VAL A 238 25.98 0.69 -1.77
CA VAL A 238 25.79 0.84 -0.31
C VAL A 238 25.51 -0.50 0.35
N ALA A 239 26.16 -0.78 1.48
CA ALA A 239 25.89 -1.98 2.28
C ALA A 239 24.48 -1.93 2.88
N SER A 240 24.16 -0.83 3.56
CA SER A 240 22.83 -0.59 4.13
C SER A 240 22.63 0.90 4.39
N LEU A 241 21.48 1.44 3.95
CA LEU A 241 21.09 2.80 4.31
C LEU A 241 20.69 2.95 5.79
N LYS A 242 20.49 1.85 6.53
CA LYS A 242 20.25 1.89 7.98
C LYS A 242 21.52 2.09 8.80
N GLU A 243 22.68 1.88 8.20
CA GLU A 243 23.95 2.08 8.88
C GLU A 243 24.33 3.56 8.84
N PRO A 244 24.50 4.23 10.00
CA PRO A 244 24.77 5.66 10.05
C PRO A 244 26.00 6.08 9.24
N GLY A 245 27.06 5.27 9.26
CA GLY A 245 28.28 5.52 8.48
C GLY A 245 28.05 5.45 6.96
N CYS A 246 27.23 4.52 6.49
CA CYS A 246 26.89 4.44 5.07
C CYS A 246 26.01 5.62 4.63
N LEU A 247 25.02 5.98 5.45
CA LEU A 247 24.11 7.10 5.18
C LEU A 247 24.85 8.44 5.14
N ALA A 248 25.77 8.68 6.09
CA ALA A 248 26.55 9.92 6.14
C ALA A 248 27.35 10.14 4.84
N VAL A 249 28.08 9.11 4.38
CA VAL A 249 28.84 9.20 3.12
C VAL A 249 27.94 9.48 1.93
N VAL A 250 26.78 8.82 1.84
CA VAL A 250 25.81 9.09 0.78
C VAL A 250 25.30 10.52 0.85
N GLN A 251 24.93 11.01 2.04
CA GLN A 251 24.43 12.38 2.21
C GLN A 251 25.48 13.43 1.88
N ASP A 252 26.73 13.21 2.24
CA ASP A 252 27.83 14.13 1.94
C ASP A 252 28.10 14.18 0.43
N LEU A 253 28.11 13.03 -0.26
CA LEU A 253 28.23 12.97 -1.73
C LEU A 253 27.04 13.63 -2.43
N LEU A 254 25.81 13.38 -1.96
CA LEU A 254 24.61 14.05 -2.48
C LEU A 254 24.78 15.56 -2.37
N ASP A 255 25.23 16.05 -1.22
CA ASP A 255 25.41 17.48 -0.97
C ASP A 255 26.50 18.11 -1.85
N GLU A 256 27.66 17.45 -1.94
CA GLU A 256 28.81 17.87 -2.74
C GLU A 256 28.47 18.09 -4.22
N VAL A 257 27.63 17.22 -4.80
CA VAL A 257 27.31 17.25 -6.24
C VAL A 257 26.03 18.01 -6.60
N ASP A 258 25.40 18.65 -5.61
CA ASP A 258 24.08 19.29 -5.77
C ASP A 258 23.04 18.36 -6.44
N ALA A 259 22.94 17.11 -5.97
CA ALA A 259 22.04 16.12 -6.56
C ALA A 259 20.59 16.62 -6.62
N GLY A 260 19.95 16.47 -7.79
CA GLY A 260 18.56 16.91 -8.02
C GLY A 260 17.51 15.82 -7.78
N VAL A 261 17.91 14.55 -7.81
CA VAL A 261 17.02 13.40 -7.63
C VAL A 261 17.80 12.17 -7.14
N ILE A 262 17.14 11.32 -6.34
CA ILE A 262 17.69 10.06 -5.87
C ILE A 262 16.91 8.91 -6.51
N LEU A 263 17.59 8.08 -7.30
CA LEU A 263 17.12 6.81 -7.82
C LEU A 263 17.60 5.71 -6.87
N ASN A 264 16.68 5.13 -6.10
CA ASN A 264 17.02 4.12 -5.10
C ASN A 264 16.54 2.74 -5.54
N THR A 265 17.47 1.78 -5.65
CA THR A 265 17.15 0.38 -5.97
C THR A 265 17.11 -0.54 -4.75
N THR A 266 17.45 -0.03 -3.57
CA THR A 266 17.41 -0.80 -2.32
C THR A 266 15.96 -1.05 -1.87
N GLY A 267 15.70 -2.22 -1.28
CA GLY A 267 14.36 -2.67 -0.87
C GLY A 267 14.04 -2.53 0.63
N PHE A 268 14.89 -1.86 1.41
CA PHE A 268 14.61 -1.60 2.82
C PHE A 268 14.37 -0.12 3.07
N ALA A 269 13.35 0.16 3.89
CA ALA A 269 13.07 1.48 4.41
C ALA A 269 14.11 1.87 5.48
N GLN A 270 14.42 3.16 5.60
CA GLN A 270 15.04 3.69 6.82
C GLN A 270 14.00 3.83 7.94
N SER A 271 12.78 4.23 7.58
CA SER A 271 11.64 4.39 8.48
C SER A 271 11.12 3.07 9.06
N SER A 272 10.62 3.15 10.29
CA SER A 272 9.74 2.15 10.88
C SER A 272 8.31 2.70 10.98
N PRO A 273 7.28 1.83 10.97
CA PRO A 273 5.89 2.27 11.15
C PRO A 273 5.64 3.00 12.48
N GLU A 274 6.39 2.64 13.54
CA GLU A 274 6.24 3.21 14.89
C GLU A 274 6.91 4.58 15.03
N ALA A 275 7.96 4.84 14.26
CA ALA A 275 8.71 6.09 14.25
C ALA A 275 9.05 6.47 12.80
N PRO A 276 8.07 6.93 12.01
CA PRO A 276 8.32 7.31 10.63
C PRO A 276 9.28 8.50 10.59
N HIS A 277 10.37 8.38 9.85
CA HIS A 277 11.26 9.50 9.62
C HIS A 277 10.59 10.48 8.65
N LEU A 278 10.46 11.74 9.06
CA LEU A 278 9.88 12.79 8.22
C LEU A 278 10.68 13.01 6.92
N ARG A 279 11.98 12.70 6.93
CA ARG A 279 12.87 12.75 5.76
C ARG A 279 13.96 11.67 5.87
N PRO A 280 14.06 10.71 4.93
CA PRO A 280 15.11 9.69 4.93
C PRO A 280 16.49 10.26 4.51
N PHE A 281 16.52 11.36 3.76
CA PHE A 281 17.76 12.03 3.36
C PHE A 281 17.75 13.50 3.79
N ARG A 282 18.95 14.04 4.10
CA ARG A 282 19.15 15.46 4.45
C ARG A 282 18.71 16.39 3.31
N ARG A 283 19.09 16.07 2.07
CA ARG A 283 18.65 16.76 0.85
C ARG A 283 17.13 16.62 0.66
N ASN A 284 16.46 17.74 0.46
CA ASN A 284 15.00 17.79 0.29
C ASN A 284 14.60 17.64 -1.19
N ILE A 285 14.91 16.47 -1.77
CA ILE A 285 14.72 16.16 -3.19
C ILE A 285 13.94 14.85 -3.38
N PRO A 286 13.32 14.60 -4.55
CA PRO A 286 12.51 13.42 -4.76
C PRO A 286 13.34 12.14 -4.71
N VAL A 287 12.78 11.11 -4.08
CA VAL A 287 13.36 9.77 -4.03
C VAL A 287 12.46 8.83 -4.83
N ILE A 288 12.96 8.32 -5.94
CA ILE A 288 12.24 7.42 -6.84
C ILE A 288 12.75 6.00 -6.61
N GLN A 289 11.82 5.07 -6.31
CA GLN A 289 12.13 3.66 -6.18
C GLN A 289 12.22 3.02 -7.56
N ALA A 290 13.43 2.70 -8.00
CA ALA A 290 13.69 1.96 -9.25
C ALA A 290 13.85 0.47 -8.92
N ILE A 291 12.99 -0.39 -9.46
CA ILE A 291 12.78 -1.73 -8.89
C ILE A 291 13.70 -2.77 -9.55
N CYS A 292 14.49 -3.48 -8.75
CA CYS A 292 15.24 -4.65 -9.19
C CYS A 292 14.46 -5.91 -8.82
N ALA A 293 13.55 -6.34 -9.70
CA ALA A 293 12.65 -7.47 -9.45
C ALA A 293 13.44 -8.78 -9.27
N GLN A 294 13.10 -9.54 -8.24
CA GLN A 294 13.73 -10.83 -7.96
C GLN A 294 13.11 -11.97 -8.78
N ASP A 295 11.96 -11.73 -9.39
CA ASP A 295 11.32 -12.66 -10.31
C ASP A 295 11.91 -12.49 -11.73
N ASN A 296 11.68 -13.47 -12.60
CA ASN A 296 12.15 -13.41 -13.98
C ASN A 296 11.23 -12.55 -14.86
N GLU A 297 11.78 -12.09 -15.97
CA GLU A 297 11.12 -11.17 -16.88
C GLU A 297 9.87 -11.77 -17.55
N PRO A 298 9.90 -13.02 -18.07
CA PRO A 298 8.71 -13.63 -18.67
C PRO A 298 7.57 -13.83 -17.66
N GLY A 299 7.88 -14.27 -16.44
CA GLY A 299 6.87 -14.43 -15.37
C GLY A 299 6.24 -13.11 -14.98
N TRP A 300 7.00 -12.01 -14.97
CA TRP A 300 6.44 -10.67 -14.81
C TRP A 300 5.56 -10.26 -15.99
N ARG A 301 5.95 -10.52 -17.25
CA ARG A 301 5.14 -10.18 -18.43
C ARG A 301 3.80 -10.88 -18.43
N ASP A 302 3.77 -12.17 -18.10
CA ASP A 302 2.56 -13.00 -18.15
C ASP A 302 1.65 -12.79 -16.92
N SER A 303 2.16 -12.19 -15.85
CA SER A 303 1.41 -11.93 -14.62
C SER A 303 0.49 -10.70 -14.73
N GLU A 304 -0.81 -10.87 -14.54
CA GLU A 304 -1.76 -9.75 -14.37
C GLU A 304 -1.51 -8.94 -13.10
N GLN A 305 -0.89 -9.53 -12.08
CA GLN A 305 -0.50 -8.81 -10.87
C GLN A 305 0.74 -7.93 -11.11
N GLY A 306 1.64 -8.36 -12.00
CA GLY A 306 2.99 -7.82 -12.16
C GLY A 306 3.95 -8.42 -11.15
N LEU A 307 4.39 -7.64 -10.15
CA LEU A 307 5.41 -8.08 -9.18
C LEU A 307 4.88 -9.16 -8.21
N GLY A 308 5.71 -10.15 -7.89
CA GLY A 308 5.40 -11.18 -6.91
C GLY A 308 5.36 -10.66 -5.46
N PRO A 309 4.85 -11.47 -4.50
CA PRO A 309 4.63 -11.04 -3.12
C PRO A 309 5.89 -10.55 -2.39
N ARG A 310 7.05 -11.15 -2.69
CA ARG A 310 8.34 -10.75 -2.13
C ARG A 310 8.75 -9.36 -2.60
N ASP A 311 8.62 -9.10 -3.90
CA ASP A 311 8.94 -7.81 -4.50
C ASP A 311 7.95 -6.73 -4.07
N LEU A 312 6.66 -7.06 -3.90
CA LEU A 312 5.67 -6.14 -3.34
C LEU A 312 6.08 -5.68 -1.93
N ALA A 313 6.55 -6.59 -1.09
CA ALA A 313 7.00 -6.22 0.25
C ALA A 313 8.28 -5.36 0.24
N MET A 314 9.30 -5.81 -0.49
CA MET A 314 10.63 -5.19 -0.48
C MET A 314 10.68 -3.91 -1.31
N HIS A 315 10.02 -3.88 -2.45
CA HIS A 315 10.18 -2.79 -3.42
C HIS A 315 8.98 -1.85 -3.47
N ILE A 316 7.89 -2.14 -2.75
CA ILE A 316 6.70 -1.29 -2.71
C ILE A 316 6.38 -0.88 -1.26
N ALA A 317 5.89 -1.81 -0.43
CA ALA A 317 5.36 -1.48 0.89
C ALA A 317 6.40 -0.84 1.84
N LEU A 318 7.62 -1.39 1.91
CA LEU A 318 8.68 -0.81 2.72
C LEU A 318 9.13 0.56 2.17
N PRO A 319 9.46 0.72 0.87
CA PRO A 319 9.72 2.03 0.26
C PRO A 319 8.64 3.09 0.47
N GLU A 320 7.37 2.72 0.54
CA GLU A 320 6.27 3.66 0.86
C GLU A 320 6.46 4.30 2.25
N LEU A 321 6.99 3.57 3.24
CA LEU A 321 7.30 4.11 4.59
C LEU A 321 8.34 5.25 4.56
N ASP A 322 9.24 5.22 3.57
CA ASP A 322 10.24 6.25 3.32
C ASP A 322 9.72 7.36 2.39
N GLY A 323 8.43 7.35 2.01
CA GLY A 323 7.83 8.34 1.11
C GLY A 323 8.35 8.28 -0.31
N ARG A 324 8.98 7.17 -0.71
CA ARG A 324 9.55 7.03 -2.06
C ARG A 324 8.44 6.98 -3.11
N ILE A 325 8.72 7.58 -4.27
CA ILE A 325 7.85 7.53 -5.45
C ILE A 325 8.03 6.16 -6.10
N ILE A 326 6.97 5.36 -6.10
CA ILE A 326 6.98 4.02 -6.70
C ILE A 326 6.99 4.15 -8.22
N SER A 327 7.98 3.54 -8.90
CA SER A 327 8.13 3.61 -10.35
C SER A 327 7.97 2.26 -11.05
N ARG A 328 9.01 1.73 -11.70
CA ARG A 328 8.96 0.56 -12.58
C ARG A 328 10.08 -0.45 -12.30
N PRO A 329 9.88 -1.74 -12.64
CA PRO A 329 10.95 -2.73 -12.66
C PRO A 329 11.95 -2.43 -13.77
N ILE A 330 13.15 -2.02 -13.38
CA ILE A 330 14.26 -1.69 -14.30
C ILE A 330 15.14 -2.91 -14.62
N SER A 331 15.05 -3.97 -13.83
CA SER A 331 15.81 -5.20 -14.05
C SER A 331 15.12 -6.41 -13.43
N PHE A 332 15.41 -7.60 -13.97
CA PHE A 332 14.84 -8.88 -13.54
C PHE A 332 15.93 -9.91 -13.29
N LYS A 333 15.71 -10.83 -12.35
CA LYS A 333 16.63 -11.95 -12.10
C LYS A 333 16.33 -13.07 -13.10
N ASP A 334 17.24 -13.31 -14.03
CA ASP A 334 17.02 -14.23 -15.16
C ASP A 334 18.29 -15.04 -15.47
N LEU A 335 18.11 -16.17 -16.16
CA LEU A 335 19.23 -16.96 -16.68
C LEU A 335 19.98 -16.12 -17.72
N ALA A 336 21.21 -15.76 -17.40
CA ALA A 336 22.04 -14.94 -18.27
C ALA A 336 22.72 -15.79 -19.35
N TRP A 337 23.39 -16.87 -18.93
CA TRP A 337 24.10 -17.81 -19.81
C TRP A 337 24.43 -19.10 -19.06
N ARG A 338 24.75 -20.18 -19.79
CA ARG A 338 25.37 -21.38 -19.21
C ARG A 338 26.87 -21.33 -19.45
N SER A 339 27.65 -21.50 -18.39
CA SER A 339 29.09 -21.52 -18.47
C SER A 339 29.59 -22.87 -18.91
N GLU A 340 30.16 -22.96 -20.11
CA GLU A 340 30.80 -24.19 -20.59
C GLU A 340 31.98 -24.59 -19.71
N ARG A 341 32.73 -23.60 -19.19
CA ARG A 341 33.93 -23.85 -18.40
C ARG A 341 33.61 -24.44 -17.03
N SER A 342 32.59 -23.91 -16.36
CA SER A 342 32.15 -24.38 -15.03
C SER A 342 30.97 -25.36 -15.07
N GLN A 343 30.38 -25.57 -16.24
CA GLN A 343 29.14 -26.32 -16.49
C GLN A 343 27.98 -25.88 -15.57
N SER A 344 27.91 -24.58 -15.28
CA SER A 344 26.94 -23.99 -14.35
C SER A 344 26.06 -22.97 -15.04
N ASP A 345 24.80 -22.92 -14.66
CA ASP A 345 23.88 -21.88 -15.11
C ASP A 345 24.12 -20.60 -14.31
N VAL A 346 24.30 -19.47 -15.01
CA VAL A 346 24.61 -18.17 -14.40
C VAL A 346 23.36 -17.31 -14.41
N VAL A 347 22.87 -16.97 -13.22
CA VAL A 347 21.69 -16.13 -13.01
C VAL A 347 22.14 -14.75 -12.56
N CYS A 348 21.72 -13.70 -13.27
CA CYS A 348 22.07 -12.32 -12.95
C CYS A 348 20.88 -11.37 -13.11
N TYR A 349 21.06 -10.10 -12.71
CA TYR A 349 20.07 -9.07 -12.99
C TYR A 349 20.26 -8.59 -14.41
N ARG A 350 19.25 -8.78 -15.26
CA ARG A 350 19.23 -8.29 -16.64
C ARG A 350 18.48 -6.97 -16.70
N ALA A 351 19.08 -5.99 -17.39
CA ALA A 351 18.44 -4.70 -17.61
C ALA A 351 17.15 -4.85 -18.43
N GLN A 352 16.16 -4.03 -18.13
CA GLN A 352 14.99 -3.80 -18.97
C GLN A 352 15.01 -2.35 -19.48
N PRO A 353 15.62 -2.09 -20.65
CA PRO A 353 15.96 -0.72 -21.06
C PRO A 353 14.76 0.20 -21.25
N GLU A 354 13.65 -0.30 -21.78
CA GLU A 354 12.46 0.53 -22.01
C GLU A 354 11.84 1.01 -20.68
N ARG A 355 11.84 0.16 -19.65
CA ARG A 355 11.42 0.56 -18.29
C ARG A 355 12.43 1.52 -17.64
N MET A 356 13.73 1.36 -17.92
CA MET A 356 14.75 2.33 -17.49
C MET A 356 14.56 3.70 -18.13
N ASP A 357 14.19 3.76 -19.42
CA ASP A 357 13.91 5.01 -20.12
C ASP A 357 12.72 5.75 -19.47
N PHE A 358 11.67 5.02 -19.06
CA PHE A 358 10.56 5.59 -18.29
C PHE A 358 11.04 6.23 -16.97
N VAL A 359 11.81 5.48 -16.18
CA VAL A 359 12.28 5.96 -14.86
C VAL A 359 13.25 7.15 -15.02
N ALA A 360 14.11 7.12 -16.04
CA ALA A 360 15.01 8.21 -16.36
C ALA A 360 14.26 9.49 -16.75
N GLU A 361 13.23 9.39 -17.60
CA GLU A 361 12.39 10.54 -17.97
C GLU A 361 11.58 11.05 -16.77
N LEU A 362 11.06 10.17 -15.90
CA LEU A 362 10.34 10.56 -14.69
C LEU A 362 11.27 11.37 -13.77
N ALA A 363 12.50 10.88 -13.56
CA ALA A 363 13.51 11.58 -12.78
C ALA A 363 13.85 12.95 -13.40
N ARG A 364 14.03 13.01 -14.72
CA ARG A 364 14.28 14.26 -15.46
C ARG A 364 13.15 15.26 -15.26
N ARG A 365 11.89 14.84 -15.33
CA ARG A 365 10.72 15.72 -15.14
C ARG A 365 10.58 16.24 -13.72
N TRP A 366 10.89 15.43 -12.71
CA TRP A 366 10.95 15.89 -11.33
C TRP A 366 12.03 16.96 -11.11
N VAL A 367 13.21 16.77 -11.71
CA VAL A 367 14.28 17.78 -11.65
C VAL A 367 13.91 19.04 -12.44
N GLU A 368 13.30 18.89 -13.62
CA GLU A 368 12.80 20.02 -14.40
C GLU A 368 11.75 20.82 -13.61
N LEU A 369 10.82 20.14 -12.95
CA LEU A 369 9.81 20.78 -12.08
C LEU A 369 10.45 21.60 -10.94
N ALA A 370 11.58 21.16 -10.39
CA ALA A 370 12.33 21.92 -9.39
C ALA A 370 13.07 23.14 -9.99
N ARG A 371 13.60 23.02 -11.21
CA ARG A 371 14.46 24.04 -11.85
C ARG A 371 13.69 25.14 -12.58
N VAL A 372 12.54 24.81 -13.17
CA VAL A 372 11.72 25.78 -13.92
C VAL A 372 11.17 26.82 -12.93
N PRO A 373 11.33 28.14 -13.17
CA PRO A 373 10.72 29.16 -12.33
C PRO A 373 9.20 29.04 -12.29
N ASN A 374 8.57 29.30 -11.14
CA ASN A 374 7.11 29.19 -10.97
C ASN A 374 6.31 29.92 -12.07
N ALA A 375 6.75 31.11 -12.48
CA ALA A 375 6.14 31.92 -13.54
C ALA A 375 6.10 31.25 -14.93
N GLN A 376 6.86 30.16 -15.14
CA GLN A 376 6.92 29.41 -16.39
C GLN A 376 6.31 28.00 -16.26
N LYS A 377 5.95 27.58 -15.04
CA LYS A 377 5.37 26.26 -14.79
C LYS A 377 3.95 26.19 -15.37
N ARG A 378 3.69 25.05 -16.00
CA ARG A 378 2.39 24.63 -16.53
C ARG A 378 1.86 23.50 -15.66
N ILE A 379 0.87 23.81 -14.83
CA ILE A 379 0.22 22.85 -13.93
C ILE A 379 -1.17 22.53 -14.50
N ALA A 380 -1.57 21.26 -14.42
CA ALA A 380 -2.89 20.81 -14.82
C ALA A 380 -3.64 20.21 -13.61
N LEU A 381 -4.75 20.83 -13.21
CA LEU A 381 -5.66 20.32 -12.18
C LEU A 381 -6.75 19.50 -12.88
N ILE A 382 -6.86 18.22 -12.54
CA ILE A 382 -7.79 17.27 -13.19
C ILE A 382 -8.90 16.91 -12.20
N LEU A 383 -10.13 17.26 -12.55
CA LEU A 383 -11.31 17.00 -11.74
C LEU A 383 -11.97 15.70 -12.18
N ALA A 384 -12.17 14.77 -11.24
CA ALA A 384 -12.89 13.53 -11.53
C ALA A 384 -14.35 13.82 -11.91
N ASN A 385 -14.89 13.05 -12.86
CA ASN A 385 -16.29 13.18 -13.29
C ASN A 385 -16.95 11.81 -13.46
N TYR A 386 -17.39 11.24 -12.33
CA TYR A 386 -18.07 9.95 -12.31
C TYR A 386 -19.22 9.93 -11.28
N PRO A 387 -20.40 9.39 -11.63
CA PRO A 387 -20.86 9.08 -12.98
C PRO A 387 -20.78 10.30 -13.92
N THR A 388 -20.70 10.08 -15.23
CA THR A 388 -20.45 11.11 -16.26
C THR A 388 -21.68 12.01 -16.46
N ARG A 389 -21.92 12.91 -15.50
CA ARG A 389 -22.94 13.95 -15.55
C ARG A 389 -22.32 15.27 -15.10
N ASP A 390 -22.81 16.37 -15.63
CA ASP A 390 -22.32 17.71 -15.28
C ASP A 390 -22.42 18.01 -13.79
N GLY A 391 -23.52 17.60 -13.14
CA GLY A 391 -23.69 17.74 -11.69
C GLY A 391 -22.75 16.85 -10.84
N ARG A 392 -21.86 16.08 -11.46
CA ARG A 392 -20.88 15.19 -10.81
C ARG A 392 -19.44 15.60 -11.13
N ILE A 393 -19.20 16.76 -11.74
CA ILE A 393 -17.84 17.28 -11.96
C ILE A 393 -17.21 17.60 -10.60
N GLY A 394 -15.98 17.13 -10.38
CA GLY A 394 -15.31 17.24 -9.10
C GLY A 394 -15.83 16.26 -8.06
N ASN A 395 -16.20 15.04 -8.46
CA ASN A 395 -16.58 14.00 -7.50
C ASN A 395 -15.37 13.65 -6.60
N GLY A 396 -15.41 14.09 -5.35
CA GLY A 396 -14.36 13.90 -4.36
C GLY A 396 -14.98 13.37 -3.06
N VAL A 397 -14.59 12.18 -2.61
CA VAL A 397 -15.17 11.59 -1.39
C VAL A 397 -14.80 12.44 -0.18
N GLY A 398 -15.80 13.11 0.41
CA GLY A 398 -15.60 13.95 1.60
C GLY A 398 -14.79 15.22 1.33
N LEU A 399 -14.69 15.66 0.09
CA LEU A 399 -13.97 16.87 -0.29
C LEU A 399 -14.89 17.80 -1.10
N ASP A 400 -14.89 19.09 -0.77
CA ASP A 400 -15.43 20.13 -1.65
C ASP A 400 -14.38 20.38 -2.74
N THR A 401 -14.41 19.55 -3.78
CA THR A 401 -13.43 19.59 -4.86
C THR A 401 -13.39 20.93 -5.59
N PRO A 402 -14.53 21.60 -5.90
CA PRO A 402 -14.51 22.94 -6.47
C PRO A 402 -13.80 23.98 -5.59
N ALA A 403 -14.10 24.02 -4.28
CA ALA A 403 -13.43 24.92 -3.35
C ALA A 403 -11.95 24.57 -3.19
N ALA A 404 -11.62 23.28 -3.11
CA ALA A 404 -10.24 22.78 -3.07
C ALA A 404 -9.43 23.20 -4.31
N ALA A 405 -9.99 23.03 -5.51
CA ALA A 405 -9.35 23.46 -6.75
C ALA A 405 -9.10 24.97 -6.75
N LEU A 406 -10.08 25.77 -6.31
CA LEU A 406 -9.92 27.22 -6.21
C LEU A 406 -8.85 27.62 -5.17
N ASN A 407 -8.79 26.96 -4.02
CA ASN A 407 -7.74 27.19 -3.02
C ASN A 407 -6.35 26.85 -3.56
N ILE A 408 -6.22 25.76 -4.33
CA ILE A 408 -4.97 25.43 -5.02
C ILE A 408 -4.62 26.54 -6.03
N LEU A 409 -5.57 27.01 -6.85
CA LEU A 409 -5.32 28.11 -7.80
C LEU A 409 -4.84 29.39 -7.09
N ARG A 410 -5.48 29.76 -5.97
CA ARG A 410 -5.08 30.91 -5.14
C ARG A 410 -3.69 30.74 -4.55
N ALA A 411 -3.36 29.55 -4.06
CA ALA A 411 -2.04 29.25 -3.53
C ALA A 411 -0.96 29.31 -4.63
N LEU A 412 -1.25 28.79 -5.82
CA LEU A 412 -0.36 28.91 -6.98
C LEU A 412 -0.17 30.38 -7.38
N GLN A 413 -1.23 31.19 -7.40
CA GLN A 413 -1.16 32.62 -7.70
C GLN A 413 -0.24 33.34 -6.68
N ALA A 414 -0.42 33.06 -5.39
CA ALA A 414 0.43 33.60 -4.32
C ALA A 414 1.91 33.20 -4.44
N GLN A 415 2.20 32.05 -5.04
CA GLN A 415 3.56 31.56 -5.31
C GLN A 415 4.12 32.03 -6.67
N GLY A 416 3.43 32.93 -7.37
CA GLY A 416 3.89 33.53 -8.62
C GLY A 416 3.76 32.63 -9.84
N TYR A 417 2.88 31.63 -9.80
CA TYR A 417 2.52 30.86 -10.99
C TYR A 417 1.73 31.72 -11.98
N PRO A 418 1.81 31.43 -13.29
CA PRO A 418 1.20 32.24 -14.35
C PRO A 418 -0.32 32.03 -14.41
N LEU A 419 -1.05 32.65 -13.49
CA LEU A 419 -2.51 32.72 -13.45
C LEU A 419 -2.97 34.12 -13.85
N GLN A 420 -4.24 34.24 -14.25
CA GLN A 420 -4.87 35.54 -14.46
C GLN A 420 -5.10 36.25 -13.11
N ASP A 421 -5.23 37.58 -13.13
CA ASP A 421 -5.42 38.37 -11.90
C ASP A 421 -6.75 38.02 -11.22
N ASP A 422 -7.83 37.94 -12.00
CA ASP A 422 -9.17 37.64 -11.51
C ASP A 422 -9.47 36.13 -11.57
N LEU A 423 -9.33 35.44 -10.44
CA LEU A 423 -9.81 34.05 -10.29
C LEU A 423 -11.32 34.03 -9.98
N PRO A 424 -12.02 32.91 -10.25
CA PRO A 424 -13.44 32.78 -9.91
C PRO A 424 -13.71 33.09 -8.43
N ALA A 425 -14.83 33.77 -8.16
CA ALA A 425 -15.16 34.23 -6.80
C ALA A 425 -15.41 33.08 -5.81
N SER A 426 -15.89 31.93 -6.31
CA SER A 426 -16.21 30.74 -5.52
C SER A 426 -15.99 29.45 -6.32
N GLY A 427 -15.94 28.31 -5.63
CA GLY A 427 -15.91 26.99 -6.29
C GLY A 427 -17.12 26.79 -7.23
N THR A 428 -18.29 27.31 -6.86
CA THR A 428 -19.48 27.31 -7.75
C THR A 428 -19.24 28.10 -9.03
N ALA A 429 -18.64 29.29 -8.94
CA ALA A 429 -18.30 30.08 -10.13
C ALA A 429 -17.30 29.35 -11.04
N LEU A 430 -16.30 28.68 -10.46
CA LEU A 430 -15.36 27.84 -11.21
C LEU A 430 -16.07 26.72 -11.98
N ILE A 431 -17.01 26.01 -11.37
CA ILE A 431 -17.78 24.96 -12.05
C ILE A 431 -18.70 25.56 -13.13
N GLN A 432 -19.34 26.69 -12.87
CA GLN A 432 -20.18 27.37 -13.85
C GLN A 432 -19.38 27.79 -15.10
N GLU A 433 -18.16 28.29 -14.92
CA GLU A 433 -17.26 28.60 -16.03
C GLU A 433 -16.91 27.32 -16.81
N LEU A 434 -16.55 26.22 -16.14
CA LEU A 434 -16.24 24.94 -16.79
C LEU A 434 -17.44 24.39 -17.60
N LEU A 435 -18.66 24.51 -17.07
CA LEU A 435 -19.89 24.10 -17.74
C LEU A 435 -20.22 24.96 -18.98
N GLY A 436 -19.58 26.13 -19.11
CA GLY A 436 -19.64 26.93 -20.32
C GLY A 436 -18.94 26.28 -21.52
N GLY A 437 -18.10 25.27 -21.30
CA GLY A 437 -17.39 24.52 -22.34
C GLY A 437 -17.84 23.05 -22.45
N VAL A 438 -17.27 22.34 -23.43
CA VAL A 438 -17.52 20.90 -23.60
C VAL A 438 -17.19 20.11 -22.32
N SER A 439 -18.05 19.13 -22.00
CA SER A 439 -17.90 18.22 -20.86
C SER A 439 -18.08 16.76 -21.33
N ASN A 440 -18.20 15.81 -20.38
CA ASN A 440 -18.54 14.43 -20.70
C ASN A 440 -20.05 14.20 -20.95
N ASP A 441 -20.89 15.25 -20.83
CA ASP A 441 -22.31 15.16 -21.12
C ASP A 441 -22.57 15.17 -22.63
N LEU A 442 -22.94 14.01 -23.16
CA LEU A 442 -23.15 13.79 -24.59
C LEU A 442 -24.35 14.58 -25.13
N ASP A 443 -25.37 14.83 -24.31
CA ASP A 443 -26.61 15.47 -24.77
C ASP A 443 -26.41 16.96 -25.11
N SER A 444 -25.42 17.59 -24.50
CA SER A 444 -25.13 19.01 -24.68
C SER A 444 -23.81 19.30 -25.38
N LEU A 445 -23.02 18.27 -25.69
CA LEU A 445 -21.66 18.37 -26.24
C LEU A 445 -21.60 19.25 -27.51
N ASP A 446 -22.52 19.04 -28.46
CA ASP A 446 -22.57 19.76 -29.74
C ASP A 446 -22.96 21.23 -29.64
N LEU A 447 -23.57 21.61 -28.52
CA LEU A 447 -24.01 22.99 -28.26
C LEU A 447 -22.93 23.83 -27.58
N ARG A 448 -21.88 23.19 -27.05
CA ARG A 448 -20.87 23.87 -26.23
C ARG A 448 -19.58 24.19 -27.01
N PRO A 449 -18.98 25.36 -26.76
CA PRO A 449 -17.66 25.68 -27.30
C PRO A 449 -16.59 24.80 -26.67
N CYS A 450 -15.51 24.57 -27.42
CA CYS A 450 -14.35 23.84 -26.94
C CYS A 450 -13.13 24.77 -27.06
N HIS A 451 -12.44 25.04 -25.93
CA HIS A 451 -11.35 26.00 -25.89
C HIS A 451 -9.98 25.35 -26.16
N GLN A 452 -9.88 24.02 -26.14
CA GLN A 452 -8.63 23.26 -26.23
C GLN A 452 -8.90 22.00 -27.04
N SER A 453 -7.99 21.67 -27.94
CA SER A 453 -8.16 20.51 -28.81
C SER A 453 -6.82 20.04 -29.34
N LEU A 454 -6.73 18.76 -29.66
CA LEU A 454 -5.60 18.13 -30.31
C LEU A 454 -5.90 17.91 -31.79
N GLY A 455 -4.99 18.26 -32.70
CA GLY A 455 -5.18 17.99 -34.12
C GLY A 455 -5.21 16.48 -34.37
N LEU A 456 -6.05 16.01 -35.30
CA LEU A 456 -6.14 14.57 -35.56
C LEU A 456 -4.82 13.96 -36.04
N ASP A 457 -4.02 14.70 -36.83
CA ASP A 457 -2.70 14.24 -37.29
C ASP A 457 -1.71 14.09 -36.11
N GLU A 458 -1.73 15.02 -35.17
CA GLU A 458 -0.92 14.96 -33.94
C GLU A 458 -1.37 13.79 -33.06
N TYR A 459 -2.69 13.59 -32.93
CA TYR A 459 -3.26 12.45 -32.24
C TYR A 459 -2.78 11.13 -32.85
N TRP A 460 -2.84 10.97 -34.18
CA TRP A 460 -2.37 9.77 -34.86
C TRP A 460 -0.89 9.53 -34.65
N ALA A 461 -0.06 10.57 -34.71
CA ALA A 461 1.38 10.44 -34.45
C ALA A 461 1.68 9.88 -33.05
N MET A 462 0.89 10.27 -32.04
CA MET A 462 1.02 9.78 -30.67
C MET A 462 0.39 8.40 -30.48
N PHE A 463 -0.79 8.17 -31.05
CA PHE A 463 -1.48 6.87 -31.01
C PHE A 463 -0.62 5.77 -31.66
N ASN A 464 0.07 6.08 -32.76
CA ASN A 464 0.97 5.15 -33.45
C ASN A 464 2.27 4.84 -32.68
N GLN A 465 2.55 5.53 -31.57
CA GLN A 465 3.66 5.19 -30.67
C GLN A 465 3.26 4.19 -29.57
N LEU A 466 1.96 4.01 -29.32
CA LEU A 466 1.47 3.00 -28.37
C LEU A 466 1.85 1.59 -28.84
N PRO A 467 1.97 0.59 -27.96
CA PRO A 467 2.17 -0.79 -28.38
C PRO A 467 1.05 -1.27 -29.31
N GLU A 468 1.37 -2.18 -30.24
CA GLU A 468 0.40 -2.64 -31.25
C GLU A 468 -0.85 -3.28 -30.61
N ALA A 469 -0.69 -4.09 -29.57
CA ALA A 469 -1.81 -4.69 -28.84
C ALA A 469 -2.76 -3.64 -28.26
N ASN A 470 -2.23 -2.53 -27.75
CA ASN A 470 -3.03 -1.43 -27.20
C ASN A 470 -3.82 -0.72 -28.31
N ARG A 471 -3.18 -0.47 -29.47
CA ARG A 471 -3.86 0.14 -30.62
C ARG A 471 -4.99 -0.74 -31.14
N GLN A 472 -4.73 -2.03 -31.29
CA GLN A 472 -5.72 -3.00 -31.74
C GLN A 472 -6.92 -3.03 -30.79
N ALA A 473 -6.68 -3.14 -29.48
CA ALA A 473 -7.75 -3.17 -28.49
C ALA A 473 -8.66 -1.91 -28.54
N VAL A 474 -8.07 -0.73 -28.72
CA VAL A 474 -8.85 0.52 -28.85
C VAL A 474 -9.64 0.52 -30.15
N ASN A 475 -9.03 0.14 -31.27
CA ASN A 475 -9.70 0.14 -32.57
C ASN A 475 -10.82 -0.90 -32.64
N GLU A 476 -10.62 -2.07 -32.04
CA GLU A 476 -11.64 -3.13 -31.93
C GLU A 476 -12.83 -2.69 -31.09
N ARG A 477 -12.57 -1.99 -29.97
CA ARG A 477 -13.63 -1.56 -29.05
C ARG A 477 -14.36 -0.30 -29.52
N TRP A 478 -13.63 0.69 -30.03
CA TRP A 478 -14.14 2.05 -30.27
C TRP A 478 -14.12 2.48 -31.74
N GLY A 479 -13.55 1.67 -32.64
CA GLY A 479 -13.45 1.98 -34.06
C GLY A 479 -12.33 2.99 -34.35
N THR A 480 -12.62 4.03 -35.13
CA THR A 480 -11.64 5.08 -35.43
C THR A 480 -11.91 6.33 -34.60
N PRO A 481 -10.95 7.27 -34.45
CA PRO A 481 -11.17 8.53 -33.74
C PRO A 481 -12.35 9.35 -34.28
N HIS A 482 -12.74 9.18 -35.55
CA HIS A 482 -13.90 9.86 -36.15
C HIS A 482 -15.23 9.42 -35.53
N ASN A 483 -15.28 8.25 -34.89
CA ASN A 483 -16.47 7.73 -34.23
C ASN A 483 -16.57 8.23 -32.78
N ASP A 484 -15.51 8.82 -32.24
CA ASP A 484 -15.48 9.28 -30.86
C ASP A 484 -16.36 10.53 -30.71
N PRO A 485 -17.24 10.62 -29.69
CA PRO A 485 -18.07 11.80 -29.48
C PRO A 485 -17.27 13.10 -29.31
N MET A 486 -16.04 13.01 -28.81
CA MET A 486 -15.16 14.17 -28.63
C MET A 486 -14.47 14.61 -29.94
N PHE A 487 -14.73 13.96 -31.07
CA PHE A 487 -14.20 14.39 -32.37
C PHE A 487 -15.08 15.46 -33.01
N ARG A 488 -14.49 16.60 -33.36
CA ARG A 488 -15.16 17.69 -34.09
C ARG A 488 -14.22 18.33 -35.11
N SER A 489 -14.64 18.37 -36.37
CA SER A 489 -13.97 19.11 -37.45
C SER A 489 -12.46 18.83 -37.59
N GLY A 490 -12.05 17.55 -37.55
CA GLY A 490 -10.64 17.15 -37.68
C GLY A 490 -9.81 17.30 -36.41
N ARG A 491 -10.44 17.48 -35.25
CA ARG A 491 -9.77 17.69 -33.96
C ARG A 491 -10.44 16.88 -32.85
N MET A 492 -9.65 16.42 -31.89
CA MET A 492 -10.13 15.82 -30.64
C MET A 492 -10.30 16.92 -29.60
N MET A 493 -11.52 17.09 -29.10
CA MET A 493 -11.88 18.10 -28.11
C MET A 493 -11.33 17.73 -26.72
N ILE A 494 -10.84 18.72 -25.98
CA ILE A 494 -10.33 18.56 -24.61
C ILE A 494 -11.23 19.38 -23.68
N ALA A 495 -11.84 18.73 -22.69
CA ALA A 495 -12.74 19.37 -21.74
C ALA A 495 -11.97 20.07 -20.60
N GLY A 496 -12.10 21.39 -20.53
CA GLY A 496 -11.48 22.18 -19.47
C GLY A 496 -11.24 23.64 -19.86
N LEU A 497 -10.63 24.39 -18.96
CA LEU A 497 -10.31 25.80 -19.12
C LEU A 497 -8.89 26.10 -18.68
N ARG A 498 -8.31 27.16 -19.25
CA ARG A 498 -7.00 27.66 -18.86
C ARG A 498 -7.14 28.98 -18.11
N PHE A 499 -6.51 29.04 -16.94
CA PHE A 499 -6.31 30.25 -16.14
C PHE A 499 -4.83 30.64 -16.30
N GLY A 500 -4.53 31.40 -17.35
CA GLY A 500 -3.15 31.67 -17.78
C GLY A 500 -2.44 30.43 -18.37
N LEU A 501 -1.35 29.99 -17.74
CA LEU A 501 -0.68 28.72 -18.06
C LEU A 501 -1.03 27.58 -17.09
N THR A 502 -2.04 27.76 -16.23
CA THR A 502 -2.62 26.66 -15.43
C THR A 502 -3.88 26.16 -16.12
N PHE A 503 -4.07 24.84 -16.19
CA PHE A 503 -5.23 24.21 -16.81
C PHE A 503 -6.09 23.54 -15.74
N VAL A 504 -7.41 23.71 -15.81
CA VAL A 504 -8.39 22.96 -15.00
C VAL A 504 -9.21 22.12 -15.97
N GLY A 505 -8.99 20.81 -15.95
CA GLY A 505 -9.59 19.84 -16.86
C GLY A 505 -10.65 18.98 -16.20
N ILE A 506 -11.63 18.55 -16.98
CA ILE A 506 -12.60 17.54 -16.58
C ILE A 506 -12.05 16.19 -17.06
N GLN A 507 -11.83 15.26 -16.13
CA GLN A 507 -11.30 13.95 -16.48
C GLN A 507 -12.25 13.25 -17.46
N PRO A 508 -11.76 12.73 -18.60
CA PRO A 508 -12.62 12.11 -19.60
C PRO A 508 -13.34 10.86 -19.06
N ALA A 509 -14.49 10.57 -19.65
CA ALA A 509 -15.25 9.34 -19.43
C ALA A 509 -14.43 8.10 -19.82
N ARG A 510 -14.46 7.05 -18.97
CA ARG A 510 -13.80 5.75 -19.24
C ARG A 510 -14.44 5.00 -20.42
N GLY A 511 -15.69 5.31 -20.75
CA GLY A 511 -16.42 4.79 -21.90
C GLY A 511 -17.67 5.63 -22.16
N TYR A 512 -18.23 5.53 -23.36
CA TYR A 512 -19.48 6.20 -23.76
C TYR A 512 -20.49 5.18 -24.26
N GLN A 513 -21.79 5.51 -24.19
CA GLN A 513 -22.90 4.68 -24.70
C GLN A 513 -22.99 3.24 -24.13
N VAL A 514 -22.44 3.02 -22.93
CA VAL A 514 -22.54 1.78 -22.15
C VAL A 514 -23.18 2.12 -20.80
N ASP A 515 -23.85 1.15 -20.14
CA ASP A 515 -24.34 1.35 -18.77
C ASP A 515 -23.21 1.87 -17.86
N ALA A 516 -23.43 3.02 -17.23
CA ALA A 516 -22.44 3.72 -16.40
C ALA A 516 -21.92 2.84 -15.25
N SER A 517 -22.75 1.92 -14.74
CA SER A 517 -22.34 0.94 -13.72
C SER A 517 -21.39 -0.11 -14.30
N ALA A 518 -21.70 -0.63 -15.50
CA ALA A 518 -20.89 -1.64 -16.17
C ALA A 518 -19.50 -1.08 -16.60
N VAL A 519 -19.44 0.18 -17.05
CA VAL A 519 -18.19 0.84 -17.47
C VAL A 519 -17.14 0.90 -16.35
N TYR A 520 -17.58 1.09 -15.11
CA TYR A 520 -16.68 1.29 -13.98
C TYR A 520 -16.21 -0.03 -13.36
N HIS A 521 -17.05 -1.07 -13.44
CA HIS A 521 -16.75 -2.39 -12.90
C HIS A 521 -16.12 -3.34 -13.93
N ASP A 522 -16.04 -2.95 -15.21
CA ASP A 522 -15.34 -3.70 -16.25
C ASP A 522 -13.81 -3.47 -16.17
N PRO A 523 -13.04 -4.46 -15.67
CA PRO A 523 -11.60 -4.34 -15.50
C PRO A 523 -10.86 -4.30 -16.85
N ASP A 524 -11.50 -4.74 -17.93
CA ASP A 524 -10.90 -4.92 -19.25
C ASP A 524 -11.28 -3.80 -20.22
N LEU A 525 -12.16 -2.89 -19.81
CA LEU A 525 -12.59 -1.76 -20.65
C LEU A 525 -11.42 -0.81 -20.94
N VAL A 526 -10.94 -0.87 -22.18
CA VAL A 526 -9.89 0.01 -22.70
C VAL A 526 -10.40 1.45 -22.90
N PRO A 527 -9.54 2.47 -22.71
CA PRO A 527 -9.93 3.88 -22.83
C PRO A 527 -10.32 4.26 -24.27
N PRO A 528 -11.32 5.14 -24.47
CA PRO A 528 -11.69 5.65 -25.78
C PRO A 528 -10.67 6.65 -26.34
N HIS A 529 -10.78 6.98 -27.63
CA HIS A 529 -9.85 7.90 -28.29
C HIS A 529 -9.82 9.28 -27.64
N GLY A 530 -10.97 9.82 -27.21
CA GLY A 530 -11.05 11.10 -26.49
C GLY A 530 -10.30 11.10 -25.15
N TYR A 531 -10.29 9.97 -24.44
CA TYR A 531 -9.51 9.80 -23.22
C TYR A 531 -8.01 9.86 -23.50
N LEU A 532 -7.56 9.14 -24.54
CA LEU A 532 -6.17 9.15 -24.98
C LEU A 532 -5.75 10.57 -25.42
N ALA A 533 -6.57 11.23 -26.23
CA ALA A 533 -6.30 12.57 -26.72
C ALA A 533 -6.10 13.59 -25.60
N PHE A 534 -6.90 13.50 -24.53
CA PHE A 534 -6.79 14.38 -23.36
C PHE A 534 -5.41 14.32 -22.71
N TYR A 535 -4.93 13.14 -22.35
CA TYR A 535 -3.64 13.00 -21.67
C TYR A 535 -2.45 13.14 -22.62
N PHE A 536 -2.60 12.74 -23.89
CA PHE A 536 -1.61 13.02 -24.92
C PHE A 536 -1.42 14.52 -25.12
N TRP A 537 -2.51 15.27 -25.18
CA TRP A 537 -2.47 16.72 -25.22
C TRP A 537 -1.77 17.28 -23.97
N LEU A 538 -2.13 16.83 -22.76
CA LEU A 538 -1.48 17.27 -21.52
C LEU A 538 0.04 17.07 -21.56
N ARG A 539 0.50 15.92 -22.05
CA ARG A 539 1.92 15.53 -22.03
C ARG A 539 2.75 16.22 -23.11
N HIS A 540 2.24 16.26 -24.32
CA HIS A 540 3.05 16.53 -25.52
C HIS A 540 2.74 17.88 -26.18
N THR A 541 1.48 18.32 -26.15
CA THR A 541 1.05 19.55 -26.84
C THR A 541 0.95 20.72 -25.87
N TYR A 542 0.25 20.52 -24.75
CA TYR A 542 0.23 21.46 -23.62
C TYR A 542 1.56 21.44 -22.87
N GLY A 543 2.20 20.27 -22.76
CA GLY A 543 3.48 20.11 -22.10
C GLY A 543 3.43 20.47 -20.62
N ALA A 544 2.50 19.86 -19.88
CA ALA A 544 2.40 20.02 -18.43
C ALA A 544 3.72 19.62 -17.76
N HIS A 545 4.14 20.39 -16.76
CA HIS A 545 5.28 20.05 -15.90
C HIS A 545 4.85 19.08 -14.79
N ALA A 546 3.62 19.23 -14.30
CA ALA A 546 3.00 18.31 -13.35
C ALA A 546 1.47 18.30 -13.53
N VAL A 547 0.86 17.18 -13.14
CA VAL A 547 -0.59 17.03 -13.00
C VAL A 547 -0.95 16.93 -11.53
N VAL A 548 -2.04 17.59 -11.15
CA VAL A 548 -2.69 17.48 -9.85
C VAL A 548 -4.07 16.85 -10.07
N HIS A 549 -4.26 15.59 -9.70
CA HIS A 549 -5.60 15.01 -9.68
C HIS A 549 -6.28 15.43 -8.37
N VAL A 550 -7.37 16.20 -8.45
CA VAL A 550 -7.96 16.83 -7.26
C VAL A 550 -9.06 15.93 -6.69
N GLY A 551 -8.76 15.31 -5.54
CA GLY A 551 -9.73 14.53 -4.77
C GLY A 551 -9.82 13.05 -5.16
N LYS A 552 -10.16 12.22 -4.17
CA LYS A 552 -10.42 10.80 -4.35
C LYS A 552 -11.74 10.58 -5.13
N HIS A 553 -11.78 9.75 -6.18
CA HIS A 553 -10.68 9.13 -6.93
C HIS A 553 -10.91 9.43 -8.42
N GLY A 554 -9.83 9.39 -9.18
CA GLY A 554 -9.87 9.47 -10.62
C GLY A 554 -10.28 8.11 -11.19
N ASN A 555 -10.25 8.01 -12.52
CA ASN A 555 -10.48 6.75 -13.22
C ASN A 555 -9.23 6.20 -13.93
N LEU A 556 -8.09 6.93 -13.88
CA LEU A 556 -6.87 6.59 -14.63
C LEU A 556 -6.14 5.41 -14.02
N GLU A 557 -5.96 5.40 -12.70
CA GLU A 557 -5.29 4.36 -11.93
C GLU A 557 -6.01 3.01 -12.01
N TRP A 558 -7.29 3.02 -12.41
CA TRP A 558 -8.13 1.84 -12.54
C TRP A 558 -8.18 1.26 -13.96
N LEU A 559 -7.56 1.92 -14.95
CA LEU A 559 -7.56 1.43 -16.32
C LEU A 559 -6.84 0.08 -16.46
N PRO A 560 -7.17 -0.75 -17.46
CA PRO A 560 -6.67 -2.12 -17.55
C PRO A 560 -5.13 -2.21 -17.57
N GLY A 561 -4.60 -3.30 -17.04
CA GLY A 561 -3.18 -3.56 -16.91
C GLY A 561 -2.79 -4.07 -15.52
N LYS A 562 -1.48 -4.24 -15.31
CA LYS A 562 -0.92 -4.89 -14.12
C LYS A 562 -1.29 -4.19 -12.82
N GLY A 563 -1.48 -4.95 -11.74
CA GLY A 563 -1.74 -4.39 -10.40
C GLY A 563 -0.62 -3.48 -9.88
N VAL A 564 0.64 -3.88 -10.07
CA VAL A 564 1.83 -3.10 -9.68
C VAL A 564 3.04 -3.45 -10.56
N GLY A 565 4.00 -2.54 -10.68
CA GLY A 565 5.18 -2.74 -11.52
C GLY A 565 4.79 -2.80 -13.00
N LEU A 566 4.20 -1.71 -13.48
CA LEU A 566 3.55 -1.66 -14.79
C LEU A 566 4.50 -1.90 -15.98
N SER A 567 3.98 -2.53 -17.02
CA SER A 567 4.61 -2.63 -18.34
C SER A 567 4.10 -1.52 -19.27
N GLU A 568 4.74 -1.39 -20.43
CA GLU A 568 4.39 -0.51 -21.54
C GLU A 568 2.97 -0.74 -22.08
N HIS A 569 2.42 -1.94 -21.84
CA HIS A 569 1.05 -2.31 -22.24
C HIS A 569 -0.02 -1.85 -21.25
N CYS A 570 0.37 -1.44 -20.04
CA CYS A 570 -0.58 -1.01 -19.01
C CYS A 570 -1.10 0.39 -19.36
N TRP A 571 -2.42 0.56 -19.42
CA TRP A 571 -3.03 1.84 -19.79
C TRP A 571 -2.63 3.03 -18.91
N PRO A 572 -2.55 2.91 -17.57
CA PRO A 572 -2.07 4.01 -16.73
C PRO A 572 -0.66 4.49 -17.13
N ASP A 573 0.22 3.56 -17.51
CA ASP A 573 1.59 3.82 -17.96
C ASP A 573 1.61 4.51 -19.33
N ALA A 574 0.89 3.94 -20.30
CA ALA A 574 0.86 4.42 -21.67
C ALA A 574 0.25 5.83 -21.80
N ILE A 575 -0.74 6.15 -20.96
CA ILE A 575 -1.52 7.39 -21.05
C ILE A 575 -0.89 8.52 -20.27
N LEU A 576 -0.64 8.33 -18.96
CA LEU A 576 -0.04 9.37 -18.11
C LEU A 576 1.47 9.51 -18.38
N GLY A 577 2.12 8.41 -18.73
CA GLY A 577 3.56 8.36 -18.94
C GLY A 577 4.34 8.77 -17.69
N PRO A 578 5.61 9.17 -17.86
CA PRO A 578 6.52 9.55 -16.77
C PRO A 578 6.27 10.96 -16.21
N LEU A 579 5.01 11.42 -16.18
CA LEU A 579 4.65 12.75 -15.68
C LEU A 579 4.58 12.78 -14.14
N PRO A 580 5.14 13.81 -13.47
CA PRO A 580 4.91 14.05 -12.04
C PRO A 580 3.41 14.19 -11.75
N ASN A 581 2.91 13.33 -10.87
CA ASN A 581 1.50 13.26 -10.49
C ASN A 581 1.36 13.53 -8.98
N VAL A 582 0.75 14.67 -8.63
CA VAL A 582 0.46 15.04 -7.25
C VAL A 582 -1.03 14.80 -6.99
N TYR A 583 -1.38 14.24 -5.83
CA TYR A 583 -2.72 13.74 -5.63
C TYR A 583 -3.26 14.04 -4.22
N PRO A 584 -3.99 15.15 -4.02
CA PRO A 584 -4.83 15.35 -2.84
C PRO A 584 -5.77 14.16 -2.61
N PHE A 585 -5.62 13.47 -1.47
CA PHE A 585 -6.35 12.22 -1.19
C PHE A 585 -6.79 12.14 0.27
N ILE A 586 -7.95 11.56 0.57
CA ILE A 586 -8.45 11.49 1.94
C ILE A 586 -7.61 10.53 2.81
N VAL A 587 -7.20 10.98 4.00
CA VAL A 587 -6.27 10.24 4.90
C VAL A 587 -6.80 8.88 5.36
N ASN A 588 -8.12 8.70 5.39
CA ASN A 588 -8.77 7.49 5.90
C ASN A 588 -9.09 6.43 4.83
N ASP A 589 -8.60 6.62 3.60
CA ASP A 589 -8.72 5.64 2.53
C ASP A 589 -7.36 5.26 1.90
N PRO A 590 -6.57 4.45 2.62
CA PRO A 590 -5.26 4.04 2.13
C PRO A 590 -5.31 3.09 0.94
N GLY A 591 -6.39 2.34 0.77
CA GLY A 591 -6.49 1.31 -0.27
C GLY A 591 -6.36 1.91 -1.65
N GLU A 592 -7.26 2.85 -1.96
CA GLU A 592 -7.30 3.48 -3.28
C GLU A 592 -6.12 4.44 -3.48
N GLY A 593 -5.66 5.11 -2.43
CA GLY A 593 -4.43 5.91 -2.50
C GLY A 593 -3.19 5.07 -2.83
N ALA A 594 -3.09 3.84 -2.31
CA ALA A 594 -2.03 2.91 -2.70
C ALA A 594 -2.10 2.52 -4.18
N GLN A 595 -3.31 2.34 -4.73
CA GLN A 595 -3.50 2.08 -6.16
C GLN A 595 -2.95 3.24 -7.01
N ALA A 596 -3.29 4.48 -6.65
CA ALA A 596 -2.77 5.67 -7.31
C ALA A 596 -1.22 5.74 -7.24
N LYS A 597 -0.63 5.51 -6.06
CA LYS A 597 0.84 5.47 -5.90
C LYS A 597 1.50 4.44 -6.80
N ARG A 598 0.94 3.22 -6.86
CA ARG A 598 1.54 2.04 -7.52
C ARG A 598 1.33 2.00 -9.03
N ARG A 599 0.23 2.58 -9.53
CA ARG A 599 -0.14 2.54 -10.97
C ARG A 599 0.06 3.87 -11.70
N THR A 600 0.20 4.98 -10.98
CA THR A 600 0.30 6.33 -11.59
C THR A 600 1.43 7.18 -11.02
N GLN A 601 2.39 6.54 -10.33
CA GLN A 601 3.53 7.18 -9.66
C GLN A 601 3.13 8.41 -8.83
N ALA A 602 1.95 8.36 -8.21
CA ALA A 602 1.37 9.48 -7.49
C ALA A 602 2.15 9.79 -6.21
N VAL A 603 2.39 11.08 -5.97
CA VAL A 603 2.73 11.64 -4.67
C VAL A 603 1.44 12.07 -4.01
N ILE A 604 0.98 11.28 -3.04
CA ILE A 604 -0.23 11.60 -2.29
C ILE A 604 0.05 12.82 -1.41
N ILE A 605 -0.89 13.75 -1.36
CA ILE A 605 -0.96 14.77 -0.32
C ILE A 605 -2.22 14.47 0.47
N ASP A 606 -2.08 13.81 1.60
CA ASP A 606 -3.24 13.41 2.37
C ASP A 606 -3.98 14.63 2.92
N HIS A 607 -5.31 14.55 2.97
CA HIS A 607 -6.16 15.60 3.51
C HIS A 607 -7.12 15.05 4.56
N LEU A 608 -7.60 15.93 5.43
CA LEU A 608 -8.49 15.58 6.52
C LEU A 608 -9.82 15.01 5.99
N MET A 609 -10.46 14.16 6.81
CA MET A 609 -11.86 13.81 6.58
C MET A 609 -12.75 15.05 6.78
N PRO A 610 -13.99 15.06 6.25
CA PRO A 610 -14.97 16.07 6.64
C PRO A 610 -15.09 16.20 8.16
N PRO A 611 -15.38 17.41 8.67
CA PRO A 611 -15.75 17.59 10.05
C PRO A 611 -16.85 16.62 10.47
N LEU A 612 -16.69 16.04 11.66
CA LEU A 612 -17.65 15.07 12.20
C LEU A 612 -18.55 15.77 13.21
N THR A 613 -19.85 15.45 13.18
CA THR A 613 -20.82 15.86 14.20
C THR A 613 -21.81 14.72 14.48
N ARG A 614 -22.75 14.94 15.40
CA ARG A 614 -23.87 14.02 15.68
C ARG A 614 -25.01 14.25 14.69
N ALA A 615 -25.73 13.20 14.31
CA ALA A 615 -26.85 13.34 13.40
C ALA A 615 -28.00 14.18 14.00
N GLU A 616 -28.20 14.06 15.32
CA GLU A 616 -29.36 14.60 16.03
C GLU A 616 -30.70 14.11 15.46
N THR A 617 -31.81 14.50 16.08
CA THR A 617 -33.18 14.25 15.60
C THR A 617 -33.76 15.52 14.95
N TYR A 618 -34.43 15.37 13.81
CA TYR A 618 -35.07 16.47 13.10
C TYR A 618 -36.38 16.05 12.43
N GLY A 619 -37.24 17.05 12.16
CA GLY A 619 -38.54 16.83 11.51
C GLY A 619 -39.40 15.81 12.25
N PRO A 620 -40.03 14.85 11.55
CA PRO A 620 -40.90 13.85 12.17
C PRO A 620 -40.23 12.98 13.25
N LEU A 621 -38.91 12.77 13.18
CA LEU A 621 -38.17 12.02 14.22
C LEU A 621 -38.08 12.81 15.53
N ARG A 622 -37.95 14.14 15.43
CA ARG A 622 -38.00 15.03 16.60
C ARG A 622 -39.42 15.13 17.16
N ASP A 623 -40.43 15.17 16.28
CA ASP A 623 -41.83 15.14 16.71
C ASP A 623 -42.16 13.82 17.43
N LEU A 624 -41.61 12.69 16.95
CA LEU A 624 -41.70 11.39 17.63
C LEU A 624 -40.99 11.38 18.98
N GLU A 625 -39.79 11.96 19.08
CA GLU A 625 -39.06 12.10 20.35
C GLU A 625 -39.86 12.94 21.36
N LEU A 626 -40.42 14.07 20.93
CA LEU A 626 -41.28 14.93 21.77
C LEU A 626 -42.55 14.21 22.23
N LEU A 627 -43.20 13.46 21.35
CA LEU A 627 -44.39 12.67 21.70
C LEU A 627 -44.05 11.52 22.65
N ALA A 628 -42.90 10.85 22.46
CA ALA A 628 -42.42 9.82 23.36
C ALA A 628 -42.10 10.41 24.76
N ASP A 629 -41.41 11.55 24.80
CA ASP A 629 -41.15 12.34 26.01
C ASP A 629 -42.44 12.66 26.78
N GLU A 630 -43.43 13.23 26.10
CA GLU A 630 -44.73 13.56 26.69
C GLU A 630 -45.47 12.30 27.18
N TYR A 631 -45.35 11.18 26.45
CA TYR A 631 -45.94 9.91 26.85
C TYR A 631 -45.39 9.43 28.19
N TYR A 632 -44.07 9.48 28.40
CA TYR A 632 -43.45 9.03 29.64
C TYR A 632 -43.78 9.96 30.82
N GLU A 633 -43.91 11.27 30.60
CA GLU A 633 -44.43 12.19 31.62
C GLU A 633 -45.89 11.84 31.98
N ALA A 634 -46.73 11.61 30.97
CA ALA A 634 -48.15 11.28 31.16
C ALA A 634 -48.34 9.90 31.80
N GLN A 635 -47.43 8.93 31.61
CA GLN A 635 -47.55 7.57 32.13
C GLN A 635 -47.72 7.54 33.66
N LEU A 636 -47.09 8.48 34.37
CA LEU A 636 -47.14 8.58 35.83
C LEU A 636 -48.23 9.54 36.34
N LEU A 637 -48.64 10.52 35.52
CA LEU A 637 -49.49 11.64 35.94
C LEU A 637 -50.92 11.60 35.38
N ASP A 638 -51.11 11.07 34.16
CA ASP A 638 -52.39 10.98 33.46
C ASP A 638 -52.44 9.75 32.51
N PRO A 639 -52.87 8.58 33.01
CA PRO A 639 -52.93 7.35 32.22
C PRO A 639 -53.89 7.39 31.03
N ARG A 640 -54.84 8.34 30.98
CA ARG A 640 -55.73 8.52 29.82
C ARG A 640 -55.00 9.23 28.69
N ARG A 641 -54.31 10.33 29.01
CA ARG A 641 -53.44 11.04 28.06
C ARG A 641 -52.33 10.15 27.52
N ALA A 642 -51.72 9.32 28.37
CA ALA A 642 -50.70 8.36 27.94
C ALA A 642 -51.21 7.38 26.85
N ARG A 643 -52.48 6.96 26.89
CA ARG A 643 -53.06 6.11 25.84
C ARG A 643 -53.33 6.85 24.54
N GLU A 644 -53.74 8.13 24.62
CA GLU A 644 -53.91 8.97 23.42
C GLU A 644 -52.56 9.19 22.74
N LEU A 645 -51.53 9.52 23.52
CA LEU A 645 -50.16 9.68 23.03
C LEU A 645 -49.60 8.41 22.40
N GLN A 646 -49.89 7.21 22.93
CA GLN A 646 -49.54 5.94 22.26
C GLN A 646 -50.13 5.82 20.86
N GLY A 647 -51.40 6.24 20.69
CA GLY A 647 -52.07 6.25 19.39
C GLY A 647 -51.42 7.24 18.42
N ASP A 648 -51.09 8.44 18.91
CA ASP A 648 -50.46 9.49 18.12
C ASP A 648 -49.03 9.11 17.69
N ILE A 649 -48.23 8.52 18.60
CA ILE A 649 -46.89 8.00 18.30
C ILE A 649 -46.97 6.91 17.24
N LEU A 650 -47.84 5.89 17.43
CA LEU A 650 -47.94 4.77 16.49
C LEU A 650 -48.40 5.24 15.10
N LYS A 651 -49.32 6.20 15.05
CA LYS A 651 -49.75 6.81 13.79
C LYS A 651 -48.58 7.50 13.10
N LEU A 652 -47.81 8.32 13.82
CA LEU A 652 -46.67 9.02 13.25
C LEU A 652 -45.56 8.06 12.80
N VAL A 653 -45.32 6.96 13.52
CA VAL A 653 -44.40 5.87 13.12
C VAL A 653 -44.82 5.24 11.80
N ARG A 654 -46.13 4.97 11.60
CA ARG A 654 -46.66 4.40 10.34
C ARG A 654 -46.65 5.40 9.19
N ASP A 655 -47.04 6.66 9.46
CA ASP A 655 -47.06 7.74 8.46
C ASP A 655 -45.63 8.06 7.95
N THR A 656 -44.61 7.83 8.78
CA THR A 656 -43.18 8.00 8.43
C THR A 656 -42.50 6.72 7.95
N HIS A 657 -43.22 5.59 7.94
CA HIS A 657 -42.72 4.26 7.58
C HIS A 657 -41.58 3.70 8.45
N ILE A 658 -41.44 4.20 9.69
CA ILE A 658 -40.46 3.72 10.68
C ILE A 658 -40.86 2.34 11.23
N ASP A 659 -42.15 1.99 11.15
CA ASP A 659 -42.65 0.66 11.45
C ASP A 659 -41.89 -0.47 10.73
N ARG A 660 -41.45 -0.23 9.49
CA ARG A 660 -40.65 -1.18 8.70
C ARG A 660 -39.23 -1.37 9.26
N GLU A 661 -38.59 -0.29 9.68
CA GLU A 661 -37.25 -0.30 10.27
C GLU A 661 -37.27 -0.99 11.65
N LEU A 662 -38.35 -0.78 12.41
CA LEU A 662 -38.58 -1.42 13.70
C LEU A 662 -39.07 -2.87 13.59
N GLN A 663 -39.31 -3.36 12.37
CA GLN A 663 -39.88 -4.68 12.07
C GLN A 663 -41.16 -4.94 12.88
N LEU A 664 -42.07 -3.97 12.87
CA LEU A 664 -43.39 -4.15 13.46
C LEU A 664 -44.25 -4.96 12.50
N ASP A 665 -44.76 -6.11 12.95
CA ASP A 665 -45.74 -6.90 12.19
C ASP A 665 -46.99 -6.07 11.85
N ASP A 666 -47.54 -6.27 10.65
CA ASP A 666 -48.80 -5.63 10.21
C ASP A 666 -49.99 -5.93 11.15
N ASN A 667 -49.88 -7.00 11.97
CA ASN A 667 -50.88 -7.41 12.95
C ASN A 667 -50.72 -6.79 14.36
N LEU A 668 -49.67 -5.99 14.60
CA LEU A 668 -49.50 -5.22 15.85
C LEU A 668 -50.43 -4.00 15.82
N ASP A 669 -51.72 -4.24 16.08
CA ASP A 669 -52.77 -3.24 15.95
C ASP A 669 -53.41 -2.88 17.31
N SER A 670 -52.60 -2.80 18.38
CA SER A 670 -53.12 -2.49 19.70
C SER A 670 -52.22 -1.62 20.58
N VAL A 671 -52.88 -0.70 21.30
CA VAL A 671 -52.39 0.01 22.48
C VAL A 671 -51.84 -0.95 23.55
N ALA A 672 -52.20 -2.26 23.50
CA ALA A 672 -51.74 -3.27 24.44
C ALA A 672 -50.29 -3.74 24.19
N ASP A 673 -49.77 -3.58 22.97
CA ASP A 673 -48.40 -3.99 22.59
C ASP A 673 -47.39 -2.83 22.67
N ALA A 674 -47.82 -1.67 23.17
CA ALA A 674 -46.99 -0.48 23.36
C ALA A 674 -45.72 -0.75 24.19
N ALA A 675 -45.78 -1.67 25.15
CA ALA A 675 -44.63 -2.09 25.94
C ALA A 675 -43.52 -2.79 25.13
N ILE A 676 -43.82 -3.25 23.90
CA ILE A 676 -42.89 -3.96 23.01
C ILE A 676 -42.29 -3.01 21.98
N TRP A 677 -43.10 -2.18 21.33
CA TRP A 677 -42.63 -1.34 20.23
C TRP A 677 -42.09 0.02 20.68
N LEU A 678 -42.56 0.62 21.79
CA LEU A 678 -41.99 1.90 22.26
C LEU A 678 -40.50 1.79 22.64
N PRO A 679 -40.04 0.77 23.38
CA PRO A 679 -38.61 0.64 23.66
C PRO A 679 -37.76 0.44 22.40
N ARG A 680 -38.29 -0.22 21.37
CA ARG A 680 -37.61 -0.36 20.07
C ARG A 680 -37.54 0.98 19.34
N LEU A 681 -38.62 1.75 19.35
CA LEU A 681 -38.65 3.11 18.81
C LEU A 681 -37.65 4.01 19.53
N ASP A 682 -37.63 4.00 20.86
CA ASP A 682 -36.67 4.78 21.66
C ASP A 682 -35.22 4.37 21.34
N THR A 683 -34.95 3.06 21.23
CA THR A 683 -33.61 2.56 20.84
C THR A 683 -33.22 3.07 19.45
N TYR A 684 -34.13 2.98 18.47
CA TYR A 684 -33.90 3.43 17.10
C TYR A 684 -33.68 4.94 17.00
N LEU A 685 -34.50 5.74 17.69
CA LEU A 685 -34.36 7.20 17.73
C LEU A 685 -33.03 7.59 18.39
N CYS A 686 -32.65 6.96 19.49
CA CYS A 686 -31.37 7.17 20.15
C CYS A 686 -30.18 6.77 19.27
N ASP A 687 -30.21 5.61 18.62
CA ASP A 687 -29.14 5.13 17.73
C ASP A 687 -28.92 6.09 16.55
N LEU A 688 -30.00 6.58 15.95
CA LEU A 688 -29.93 7.58 14.89
C LEU A 688 -29.36 8.90 15.40
N LYS A 689 -29.89 9.44 16.49
CA LYS A 689 -29.44 10.71 17.10
C LYS A 689 -27.95 10.69 17.41
N GLU A 690 -27.47 9.58 17.96
CA GLU A 690 -26.08 9.38 18.45
C GLU A 690 -25.07 9.01 17.35
N SER A 691 -25.55 8.75 16.12
CA SER A 691 -24.70 8.38 15.00
C SER A 691 -23.78 9.54 14.59
N GLN A 692 -22.48 9.27 14.45
CA GLN A 692 -21.53 10.25 13.93
C GLN A 692 -21.66 10.37 12.42
N ILE A 693 -22.02 11.56 11.95
CA ILE A 693 -22.14 11.89 10.53
C ILE A 693 -21.14 12.98 10.16
N ARG A 694 -21.04 13.25 8.86
CA ARG A 694 -20.22 14.34 8.31
C ARG A 694 -21.06 15.62 8.32
N ASP A 695 -20.54 16.69 8.91
CA ASP A 695 -21.18 18.01 8.91
C ASP A 695 -20.66 18.87 7.75
N GLY A 696 -20.91 18.39 6.53
CA GLY A 696 -20.42 19.00 5.31
C GLY A 696 -19.22 18.26 4.69
N LEU A 697 -18.34 19.02 4.04
CA LEU A 697 -17.20 18.53 3.27
C LEU A 697 -15.91 19.20 3.75
N HIS A 698 -14.77 18.49 3.62
CA HIS A 698 -13.47 19.11 3.84
C HIS A 698 -13.13 20.07 2.69
N ILE A 699 -12.48 21.19 2.99
CA ILE A 699 -11.92 22.10 1.99
C ILE A 699 -10.40 22.00 2.07
N PHE A 700 -9.76 21.55 0.98
CA PHE A 700 -8.32 21.35 0.95
C PHE A 700 -7.57 22.65 1.30
N GLY A 701 -6.67 22.58 2.27
CA GLY A 701 -5.93 23.74 2.75
C GLY A 701 -6.56 24.44 3.97
N GLU A 702 -7.73 24.01 4.45
CA GLU A 702 -8.44 24.64 5.56
C GLU A 702 -8.68 23.66 6.71
N SER A 703 -8.29 24.04 7.94
CA SER A 703 -8.58 23.25 9.14
C SER A 703 -9.98 23.61 9.68
N PRO A 704 -10.70 22.67 10.33
CA PRO A 704 -12.00 22.97 10.94
C PRO A 704 -11.91 24.13 11.94
N ALA A 705 -12.90 25.02 11.95
CA ALA A 705 -13.00 26.17 12.84
C ALA A 705 -14.35 26.20 13.59
N GLY A 706 -14.42 26.99 14.67
CA GLY A 706 -15.65 27.15 15.46
C GLY A 706 -16.23 25.81 15.95
N ARG A 707 -17.54 25.61 15.75
CA ARG A 707 -18.24 24.39 16.18
C ARG A 707 -17.69 23.12 15.53
N LEU A 708 -17.37 23.16 14.24
CA LEU A 708 -16.82 22.02 13.49
C LEU A 708 -15.50 21.53 14.09
N ARG A 709 -14.68 22.46 14.61
CA ARG A 709 -13.44 22.15 15.33
C ARG A 709 -13.71 21.42 16.64
N ILE A 710 -14.63 21.95 17.45
CA ILE A 710 -15.01 21.39 18.75
C ILE A 710 -15.54 19.97 18.58
N ASP A 711 -16.50 19.77 17.68
CA ASP A 711 -17.12 18.47 17.45
C ASP A 711 -16.11 17.44 16.91
N THR A 712 -15.19 17.87 16.04
CA THR A 712 -14.10 17.02 15.55
C THR A 712 -13.15 16.63 16.67
N LEU A 713 -12.74 17.56 17.54
CA LEU A 713 -11.89 17.27 18.70
C LEU A 713 -12.57 16.31 19.69
N LEU A 714 -13.88 16.48 19.93
CA LEU A 714 -14.65 15.56 20.74
C LEU A 714 -14.67 14.16 20.11
N ALA A 715 -14.89 14.05 18.80
CA ALA A 715 -14.85 12.78 18.08
C ALA A 715 -13.47 12.09 18.19
N LEU A 716 -12.38 12.86 18.16
CA LEU A 716 -11.01 12.35 18.35
C LEU A 716 -10.75 11.83 19.78
N LEU A 717 -11.38 12.44 20.79
CA LEU A 717 -11.25 12.08 22.19
C LEU A 717 -12.28 11.04 22.67
N ARG A 718 -13.31 10.74 21.86
CA ARG A 718 -14.45 9.89 22.21
C ARG A 718 -14.02 8.47 22.57
N ILE A 719 -13.13 7.84 21.78
CA ILE A 719 -12.69 6.46 22.02
C ILE A 719 -11.29 6.41 22.64
N PRO A 720 -10.96 5.35 23.41
CA PRO A 720 -9.61 5.16 23.91
C PRO A 720 -8.60 4.99 22.76
N ARG A 721 -7.38 5.47 22.99
CA ARG A 721 -6.25 5.49 22.05
C ARG A 721 -5.10 4.69 22.66
N GLY A 722 -4.21 4.11 21.86
CA GLY A 722 -3.04 3.39 22.37
C GLY A 722 -3.39 2.34 23.45
N ASP A 723 -2.85 2.50 24.66
CA ASP A 723 -3.11 1.63 25.81
C ASP A 723 -4.43 1.94 26.56
N GLY A 724 -5.12 3.01 26.18
CA GLY A 724 -6.39 3.46 26.72
C GLY A 724 -6.31 4.03 28.14
N ARG A 725 -5.15 4.56 28.56
CA ARG A 725 -4.93 5.08 29.93
C ARG A 725 -4.51 6.55 29.94
N GLY A 726 -4.87 7.27 31.02
CA GLY A 726 -4.46 8.65 31.25
C GLY A 726 -4.87 9.57 30.09
N ALA A 727 -3.90 10.29 29.51
CA ALA A 727 -4.11 11.14 28.33
C ALA A 727 -4.70 10.41 27.11
N GLN A 728 -4.57 9.08 27.05
CA GLN A 728 -5.09 8.25 25.95
C GLN A 728 -6.46 7.62 26.24
N SER A 729 -7.05 7.90 27.41
CA SER A 729 -8.39 7.42 27.78
C SER A 729 -9.51 8.09 26.97
N SER A 730 -10.67 7.45 26.90
CA SER A 730 -11.90 8.06 26.37
C SER A 730 -12.35 9.21 27.28
N LEU A 731 -12.60 10.39 26.71
CA LEU A 731 -13.09 11.54 27.46
C LEU A 731 -14.45 11.25 28.11
N LEU A 732 -15.37 10.58 27.41
CA LEU A 732 -16.69 10.27 27.94
C LEU A 732 -16.62 9.28 29.10
N ARG A 733 -15.82 8.21 28.98
CA ARG A 733 -15.61 7.26 30.09
C ARG A 733 -14.94 7.94 31.29
N ALA A 734 -13.96 8.83 31.04
CA ALA A 734 -13.30 9.59 32.09
C ALA A 734 -14.26 10.54 32.80
N LEU A 735 -15.15 11.23 32.07
CA LEU A 735 -16.19 12.08 32.65
C LEU A 735 -17.22 11.26 33.43
N ALA A 736 -17.69 10.13 32.90
CA ALA A 736 -18.59 9.23 33.62
C ALA A 736 -18.00 8.81 34.98
N LYS A 737 -16.71 8.42 34.99
CA LYS A 737 -15.96 8.10 36.22
C LYS A 737 -15.78 9.31 37.14
N ALA A 738 -15.46 10.48 36.60
CA ALA A 738 -15.30 11.71 37.39
C ALA A 738 -16.62 12.15 38.05
N PHE A 739 -17.75 11.87 37.39
CA PHE A 739 -19.10 12.03 37.92
C PHE A 739 -19.61 10.80 38.67
N GLU A 740 -18.78 9.78 38.93
CA GLU A 740 -19.14 8.56 39.67
C GLU A 740 -20.40 7.86 39.13
N LEU A 741 -20.55 7.85 37.81
CA LEU A 741 -21.61 7.15 37.09
C LEU A 741 -21.14 5.72 36.79
N SER A 742 -21.94 4.73 37.16
CA SER A 742 -21.61 3.30 37.03
C SER A 742 -22.16 2.74 35.71
N PHE A 743 -21.69 3.24 34.57
CA PHE A 743 -22.03 2.73 33.24
C PHE A 743 -20.92 3.05 32.22
N ASP A 744 -20.91 2.35 31.08
CA ASP A 744 -20.00 2.65 29.97
C ASP A 744 -20.73 3.46 28.88
N PRO A 745 -20.43 4.76 28.70
CA PRO A 745 -21.08 5.59 27.69
C PRO A 745 -20.78 5.18 26.23
N LEU A 746 -19.83 4.28 26.00
CA LEU A 746 -19.53 3.73 24.67
C LEU A 746 -20.12 2.34 24.43
N ASP A 747 -20.60 1.67 25.47
CA ASP A 747 -21.06 0.28 25.44
C ASP A 747 -22.24 0.11 26.40
N CYS A 748 -23.32 0.86 26.15
CA CYS A 748 -24.57 0.78 26.90
C CYS A 748 -25.76 0.64 25.96
N ALA A 749 -26.81 -0.04 26.42
CA ALA A 749 -28.10 -0.02 25.74
C ALA A 749 -28.72 1.36 25.90
N LEU A 750 -28.83 2.13 24.81
CA LEU A 750 -29.22 3.54 24.89
C LEU A 750 -30.62 3.74 25.50
N ALA A 751 -31.54 2.83 25.25
CA ALA A 751 -32.91 2.88 25.79
C ALA A 751 -33.04 2.37 27.24
N GLU A 752 -31.96 1.94 27.89
CA GLU A 752 -32.02 1.47 29.28
C GLU A 752 -32.46 2.62 30.21
N PRO A 753 -33.47 2.42 31.08
CA PRO A 753 -33.93 3.45 32.01
C PRO A 753 -32.83 3.93 32.95
N TRP A 754 -32.65 5.25 33.05
CA TRP A 754 -31.66 5.85 33.92
C TRP A 754 -32.16 5.90 35.36
N THR A 755 -31.52 5.12 36.23
CA THR A 755 -31.85 5.03 37.66
C THR A 755 -30.76 5.58 38.58
N GLN A 756 -29.64 6.04 38.01
CA GLN A 756 -28.49 6.54 38.76
C GLN A 756 -28.59 8.05 39.05
N ARG A 757 -27.58 8.59 39.74
CA ARG A 757 -27.51 10.02 40.06
C ARG A 757 -27.50 10.89 38.80
N GLN A 758 -28.08 12.09 38.92
CA GLN A 758 -28.11 13.12 37.88
C GLN A 758 -27.30 14.34 38.36
N PRO A 759 -25.97 14.41 38.08
CA PRO A 759 -25.15 15.53 38.53
C PRO A 759 -25.70 16.89 38.06
N PRO A 760 -25.73 17.93 38.93
CA PRO A 760 -26.27 19.25 38.57
C PRO A 760 -25.59 19.88 37.35
N GLN A 761 -24.30 19.62 37.16
CA GLN A 761 -23.54 20.10 36.01
C GLN A 761 -24.08 19.51 34.70
N LEU A 762 -24.37 18.21 34.67
CA LEU A 762 -24.94 17.52 33.50
C LEU A 762 -26.43 17.83 33.33
N GLN A 763 -27.14 18.20 34.40
CA GLN A 763 -28.52 18.67 34.29
C GLN A 763 -28.59 20.07 33.66
N ALA A 764 -27.60 20.93 33.93
CA ALA A 764 -27.56 22.29 33.41
C ALA A 764 -27.23 22.39 31.91
N VAL A 765 -26.69 21.35 31.27
CA VAL A 765 -26.31 21.39 29.84
C VAL A 765 -27.48 21.18 28.87
N SER A 766 -28.61 20.63 29.34
CA SER A 766 -29.79 20.39 28.51
C SER A 766 -31.08 20.38 29.34
N GLU A 767 -32.07 21.14 28.86
CA GLU A 767 -33.42 21.22 29.44
C GLU A 767 -34.33 20.03 29.04
N ALA A 768 -33.88 19.17 28.11
CA ALA A 768 -34.63 17.98 27.68
C ALA A 768 -34.88 17.01 28.84
N LEU A 769 -35.78 16.06 28.69
CA LEU A 769 -35.97 15.03 29.71
C LEU A 769 -34.70 14.17 29.90
N TRP A 770 -34.53 13.61 31.09
CA TRP A 770 -33.41 12.72 31.43
C TRP A 770 -33.97 11.38 31.94
N ARG A 771 -34.25 10.48 30.99
CA ARG A 771 -34.97 9.22 31.18
C ARG A 771 -34.07 8.00 31.00
N THR A 772 -33.09 8.05 30.12
CA THR A 772 -32.36 6.87 29.62
C THR A 772 -30.83 6.99 29.74
N ALA A 773 -30.13 5.87 29.57
CA ALA A 773 -28.67 5.86 29.44
C ALA A 773 -28.19 6.70 28.23
N GLY A 774 -28.97 6.73 27.15
CA GLY A 774 -28.77 7.62 26.00
C GLY A 774 -28.77 9.09 26.41
N ASP A 775 -29.75 9.53 27.20
CA ASP A 775 -29.83 10.92 27.68
C ASP A 775 -28.64 11.31 28.56
N THR A 776 -28.12 10.38 29.36
CA THR A 776 -26.91 10.60 30.15
C THR A 776 -25.70 10.78 29.26
N ARG A 777 -25.54 9.90 28.25
CA ARG A 777 -24.46 9.97 27.27
C ARG A 777 -24.48 11.28 26.50
N GLU A 778 -25.65 11.71 26.01
CA GLU A 778 -25.85 12.98 25.33
C GLU A 778 -25.38 14.15 26.20
N ARG A 779 -25.78 14.18 27.47
CA ARG A 779 -25.33 15.20 28.44
C ARG A 779 -23.84 15.17 28.68
N LEU A 780 -23.22 13.99 28.73
CA LEU A 780 -21.76 13.87 28.83
C LEU A 780 -21.06 14.43 27.58
N GLU A 781 -21.60 14.20 26.38
CA GLU A 781 -21.07 14.74 25.12
C GLU A 781 -21.22 16.26 25.04
N LEU A 782 -22.40 16.80 25.38
CA LEU A 782 -22.64 18.25 25.43
C LEU A 782 -21.72 18.94 26.44
N TYR A 783 -21.58 18.35 27.63
CA TYR A 783 -20.67 18.86 28.64
C TYR A 783 -19.21 18.79 28.19
N ALA A 784 -18.80 17.69 27.54
CA ALA A 784 -17.46 17.56 26.97
C ALA A 784 -17.17 18.63 25.91
N ALA A 785 -18.13 18.92 25.03
CA ALA A 785 -18.01 19.99 24.02
C ALA A 785 -17.83 21.37 24.67
N GLN A 786 -18.61 21.69 25.71
CA GLN A 786 -18.46 22.93 26.48
C GLN A 786 -17.08 23.04 27.15
N LEU A 787 -16.57 21.94 27.72
CA LEU A 787 -15.23 21.92 28.32
C LEU A 787 -14.13 22.09 27.26
N ILE A 788 -14.28 21.48 26.08
CA ILE A 788 -13.37 21.68 24.94
C ILE A 788 -13.34 23.15 24.53
N GLU A 789 -14.51 23.77 24.35
CA GLU A 789 -14.61 25.20 24.04
C GLU A 789 -13.90 26.06 25.10
N GLN A 790 -14.20 25.85 26.38
CA GLN A 790 -13.55 26.56 27.48
C GLN A 790 -12.02 26.34 27.52
N ALA A 791 -11.55 25.13 27.21
CA ALA A 791 -10.13 24.81 27.17
C ALA A 791 -9.42 25.61 26.06
N LEU A 792 -10.03 25.65 24.88
CA LEU A 792 -9.50 26.36 23.73
C LEU A 792 -9.47 27.88 23.95
N ASP A 793 -10.42 28.41 24.70
CA ASP A 793 -10.46 29.83 25.11
C ASP A 793 -9.56 30.16 26.31
N GLY A 794 -8.87 29.16 26.88
CA GLY A 794 -7.99 29.31 28.05
C GLY A 794 -8.74 29.53 29.38
N GLY A 795 -10.05 29.29 29.40
CA GLY A 795 -10.94 29.48 30.55
C GLY A 795 -11.29 28.20 31.32
N LEU A 796 -10.74 27.03 30.92
CA LEU A 796 -11.10 25.75 31.53
C LEU A 796 -10.78 25.71 33.03
N GLN A 797 -11.80 25.46 33.83
CA GLN A 797 -11.69 25.21 35.26
C GLN A 797 -12.24 23.83 35.59
N LEU A 798 -11.34 22.88 35.88
CA LEU A 798 -11.70 21.54 36.33
C LEU A 798 -11.57 21.43 37.85
N PRO A 799 -12.45 20.67 38.53
CA PRO A 799 -12.31 20.39 39.96
C PRO A 799 -10.95 19.79 40.30
N GLY A 800 -10.37 20.16 41.45
CA GLY A 800 -9.05 19.70 41.88
C GLY A 800 -9.00 18.29 42.49
N SER A 801 -10.12 17.57 42.54
CA SER A 801 -10.17 16.25 43.17
C SER A 801 -9.47 15.17 42.34
N GLU A 802 -9.16 14.04 42.98
CA GLU A 802 -8.43 12.92 42.36
C GLU A 802 -9.24 12.27 41.23
N GLN A 803 -10.57 12.21 41.34
CA GLN A 803 -11.45 11.64 40.31
C GLN A 803 -11.35 12.36 38.96
N TRP A 804 -10.93 13.63 38.96
CA TRP A 804 -10.78 14.47 37.75
C TRP A 804 -9.35 14.46 37.19
N ALA A 805 -8.41 13.72 37.79
CA ALA A 805 -7.02 13.69 37.34
C ALA A 805 -6.89 13.15 35.90
N GLU A 806 -7.67 12.14 35.57
CA GLU A 806 -7.70 11.55 34.23
C GLU A 806 -8.27 12.53 33.20
N VAL A 807 -9.36 13.24 33.53
CA VAL A 807 -9.95 14.30 32.69
C VAL A 807 -8.93 15.42 32.45
N ARG A 808 -8.24 15.90 33.51
CA ARG A 808 -7.17 16.90 33.37
C ARG A 808 -6.07 16.43 32.42
N SER A 809 -5.59 15.21 32.57
CA SER A 809 -4.56 14.65 31.68
C SER A 809 -5.01 14.58 30.21
N ILE A 810 -6.29 14.29 29.94
CA ILE A 810 -6.84 14.32 28.58
C ILE A 810 -6.87 15.75 28.03
N PHE A 811 -7.25 16.74 28.84
CA PHE A 811 -7.29 18.15 28.42
C PHE A 811 -5.90 18.77 28.24
N ASP A 812 -4.93 18.40 29.07
CA ASP A 812 -3.53 18.78 28.86
C ASP A 812 -3.04 18.25 27.50
N ALA A 813 -3.30 16.97 27.20
CA ALA A 813 -2.96 16.37 25.91
C ALA A 813 -3.76 16.96 24.74
N LEU A 814 -5.02 17.37 24.96
CA LEU A 814 -5.83 18.06 23.96
C LEU A 814 -5.14 19.36 23.53
N LEU A 815 -4.72 20.17 24.49
CA LEU A 815 -4.10 21.47 24.23
C LEU A 815 -2.67 21.35 23.68
N ASP A 816 -1.89 20.41 24.21
CA ASP A 816 -0.47 20.26 23.82
C ASP A 816 -0.28 19.49 22.51
N VAL A 817 -1.20 18.59 22.17
CA VAL A 817 -1.00 17.62 21.06
C VAL A 817 -2.17 17.57 20.10
N VAL A 818 -3.39 17.30 20.57
CA VAL A 818 -4.50 16.94 19.67
C VAL A 818 -4.98 18.15 18.86
N ALA A 819 -5.27 19.27 19.52
CA ALA A 819 -5.73 20.48 18.87
C ALA A 819 -4.68 21.10 17.94
N PRO A 820 -3.40 21.26 18.35
CA PRO A 820 -2.37 21.76 17.44
C PRO A 820 -2.18 20.88 16.19
N ARG A 821 -2.28 19.55 16.31
CA ARG A 821 -2.19 18.65 15.14
C ARG A 821 -3.37 18.78 14.20
N LEU A 822 -4.59 18.91 14.73
CA LEU A 822 -5.78 19.16 13.92
C LEU A 822 -5.67 20.51 13.20
N ASP A 823 -5.27 21.55 13.91
CA ASP A 823 -5.18 22.92 13.36
C ASP A 823 -4.09 23.05 12.29
N ALA A 824 -3.01 22.27 12.40
CA ALA A 824 -1.93 22.24 11.43
C ALA A 824 -2.31 21.56 10.10
N CYS A 825 -3.43 20.82 10.02
CA CYS A 825 -3.81 20.02 8.85
C CYS A 825 -3.95 20.85 7.57
N GLY A 826 -4.81 21.87 7.55
CA GLY A 826 -5.02 22.73 6.38
C GLY A 826 -3.73 23.39 5.86
N PRO A 827 -2.95 24.09 6.71
CA PRO A 827 -1.67 24.66 6.28
C PRO A 827 -0.66 23.61 5.76
N ALA A 828 -0.59 22.43 6.41
CA ALA A 828 0.31 21.36 6.00
C ALA A 828 -0.11 20.71 4.67
N GLU A 829 -1.41 20.56 4.42
CA GLU A 829 -1.97 20.10 3.14
C GLU A 829 -1.49 20.99 1.98
N MET A 830 -1.65 22.31 2.12
CA MET A 830 -1.23 23.24 1.09
C MET A 830 0.30 23.25 0.93
N GLN A 831 1.04 23.21 2.04
CA GLN A 831 2.50 23.18 2.01
C GLN A 831 3.03 21.92 1.32
N GLY A 832 2.47 20.74 1.61
CA GLY A 832 2.84 19.49 0.97
C GLY A 832 2.63 19.50 -0.55
N LEU A 833 1.51 20.06 -1.02
CA LEU A 833 1.24 20.24 -2.44
C LEU A 833 2.25 21.20 -3.09
N LEU A 834 2.55 22.33 -2.45
CA LEU A 834 3.51 23.30 -2.97
C LEU A 834 4.95 22.76 -2.96
N ASP A 835 5.34 21.98 -1.96
CA ASP A 835 6.63 21.31 -1.92
C ASP A 835 6.76 20.29 -3.06
N ALA A 836 5.73 19.48 -3.31
CA ALA A 836 5.70 18.58 -4.47
C ALA A 836 5.84 19.34 -5.79
N LEU A 837 5.09 20.43 -5.99
CA LEU A 837 5.18 21.25 -7.20
C LEU A 837 6.48 22.05 -7.33
N ASN A 838 7.27 22.14 -6.26
CA ASN A 838 8.65 22.65 -6.26
C ASN A 838 9.70 21.55 -6.40
N GLY A 839 9.28 20.32 -6.72
CA GLY A 839 10.16 19.17 -6.87
C GLY A 839 10.91 18.81 -5.60
N ARG A 840 10.28 19.00 -4.42
CA ARG A 840 10.83 18.62 -3.12
C ARG A 840 10.24 17.32 -2.62
N PHE A 841 10.89 16.73 -1.61
CA PHE A 841 10.40 15.54 -0.95
C PHE A 841 9.16 15.86 -0.10
N VAL A 842 8.10 15.06 -0.24
CA VAL A 842 6.92 15.12 0.63
C VAL A 842 7.05 14.05 1.71
N PRO A 843 7.05 14.42 3.01
CA PRO A 843 7.13 13.48 4.12
C PRO A 843 6.07 12.38 4.06
N ALA A 844 6.47 11.16 4.38
CA ALA A 844 5.52 10.07 4.55
C ALA A 844 4.80 10.15 5.90
N GLY A 845 3.65 9.50 5.99
CA GLY A 845 2.86 9.41 7.21
C GLY A 845 1.97 8.17 7.23
N PRO A 846 1.50 7.74 8.40
CA PRO A 846 0.50 6.70 8.47
C PRO A 846 -0.85 7.22 7.96
N SER A 847 -1.61 6.34 7.33
CA SER A 847 -3.01 6.55 6.93
C SER A 847 -3.98 5.87 7.88
N GLY A 848 -5.23 6.32 7.93
CA GLY A 848 -6.30 5.72 8.74
C GLY A 848 -7.37 6.72 9.15
N ALA A 849 -8.37 6.27 9.87
CA ALA A 849 -9.41 7.14 10.42
C ALA A 849 -8.97 7.73 11.76
N PRO A 850 -8.74 9.07 11.87
CA PRO A 850 -8.32 9.69 13.13
C PRO A 850 -9.29 9.41 14.29
N SER A 851 -10.60 9.41 14.00
CA SER A 851 -11.67 9.11 14.96
C SER A 851 -11.69 7.66 15.44
N ARG A 852 -10.94 6.76 14.81
CA ARG A 852 -10.71 5.38 15.28
C ARG A 852 -9.41 5.23 16.06
N GLY A 853 -9.05 6.27 16.82
CA GLY A 853 -7.94 6.23 17.78
C GLY A 853 -6.55 6.37 17.14
N ARG A 854 -6.50 6.77 15.86
CA ARG A 854 -5.29 6.90 15.06
C ARG A 854 -4.82 8.35 14.97
N LEU A 855 -4.50 8.97 16.10
CA LEU A 855 -3.99 10.36 16.14
C LEU A 855 -2.61 10.53 15.46
N ASP A 856 -1.90 9.44 15.22
CA ASP A 856 -0.64 9.38 14.46
C ASP A 856 -0.80 9.83 12.99
N VAL A 857 -2.02 9.77 12.45
CA VAL A 857 -2.34 10.20 11.09
C VAL A 857 -2.49 11.72 10.97
N LEU A 858 -2.44 12.47 12.08
CA LEU A 858 -2.41 13.93 12.09
C LEU A 858 -0.99 14.45 12.40
N PRO A 859 -0.57 15.60 11.82
CA PRO A 859 -1.29 16.39 10.82
C PRO A 859 -1.32 15.70 9.43
N THR A 860 -2.25 16.12 8.59
CA THR A 860 -2.31 15.77 7.17
C THR A 860 -1.30 16.60 6.34
N GLY A 861 -1.32 16.49 5.02
CA GLY A 861 -0.33 17.05 4.09
C GLY A 861 0.86 16.13 3.79
N ARG A 862 0.69 14.82 3.97
CA ARG A 862 1.75 13.81 3.86
C ARG A 862 1.51 12.82 2.72
N ASN A 863 2.58 12.23 2.24
CA ASN A 863 2.56 11.13 1.27
C ASN A 863 2.37 9.80 2.00
N PHE A 864 1.14 9.52 2.45
CA PHE A 864 0.90 8.40 3.35
C PHE A 864 1.39 7.06 2.79
N PHE A 865 1.70 6.14 3.69
CA PHE A 865 2.00 4.75 3.37
C PHE A 865 0.83 3.84 3.72
N SER A 866 0.75 2.70 3.04
CA SER A 866 -0.24 1.66 3.31
C SER A 866 0.24 0.66 4.38
N VAL A 867 -0.60 -0.30 4.74
CA VAL A 867 -0.26 -1.38 5.68
C VAL A 867 0.48 -2.53 4.98
N ASP A 868 1.35 -3.24 5.70
CA ASP A 868 1.93 -4.50 5.20
C ASP A 868 0.83 -5.56 5.09
N VAL A 869 0.43 -5.87 3.86
CA VAL A 869 -0.66 -6.81 3.54
C VAL A 869 -0.42 -8.23 4.02
N ARG A 870 0.82 -8.58 4.41
CA ARG A 870 1.19 -9.90 4.95
C ARG A 870 0.87 -10.08 6.44
N ASN A 871 0.62 -8.97 7.14
CA ASN A 871 0.28 -9.00 8.56
C ASN A 871 -1.25 -9.07 8.79
N LEU A 872 -2.01 -9.30 7.73
CA LEU A 872 -3.47 -9.34 7.74
C LEU A 872 -3.97 -10.79 7.63
N PRO A 873 -5.10 -11.15 8.26
CA PRO A 873 -5.75 -10.38 9.32
C PRO A 873 -4.85 -10.27 10.56
N THR A 874 -4.93 -9.13 11.27
CA THR A 874 -4.18 -8.91 12.51
C THR A 874 -4.76 -9.72 13.67
N THR A 875 -4.01 -9.89 14.75
CA THR A 875 -4.50 -10.55 15.97
C THR A 875 -5.69 -9.83 16.61
N THR A 876 -5.71 -8.49 16.53
CA THR A 876 -6.85 -7.67 16.97
C THR A 876 -8.05 -7.87 16.05
N ALA A 877 -7.85 -7.84 14.74
CA ALA A 877 -8.92 -8.08 13.77
C ALA A 877 -9.53 -9.48 13.92
N TRP A 878 -8.73 -10.49 14.24
CA TRP A 878 -9.23 -11.83 14.58
C TRP A 878 -10.20 -11.80 15.76
N ARG A 879 -9.85 -11.10 16.85
CA ARG A 879 -10.72 -10.99 18.03
C ARG A 879 -12.05 -10.31 17.71
N ILE A 880 -12.00 -9.22 16.94
CA ILE A 880 -13.19 -8.47 16.52
C ILE A 880 -14.04 -9.31 15.55
N GLY A 881 -13.42 -9.91 14.55
CA GLY A 881 -14.08 -10.79 13.58
C GLY A 881 -14.75 -11.98 14.24
N PHE A 882 -14.12 -12.60 15.25
CA PHE A 882 -14.70 -13.69 16.03
C PHE A 882 -15.93 -13.25 16.83
N GLN A 883 -15.86 -12.11 17.52
CA GLN A 883 -17.00 -11.54 18.24
C GLN A 883 -18.15 -11.20 17.29
N SER A 884 -17.85 -10.57 16.15
CA SER A 884 -18.83 -10.22 15.13
C SER A 884 -19.49 -11.45 14.50
N ALA A 885 -18.72 -12.52 14.25
CA ALA A 885 -19.27 -13.80 13.79
C ALA A 885 -20.27 -14.38 14.79
N ASN A 886 -19.94 -14.38 16.09
CA ASN A 886 -20.84 -14.89 17.12
C ASN A 886 -22.13 -14.09 17.23
N LEU A 887 -22.07 -12.75 17.12
CA LEU A 887 -23.28 -11.91 17.13
C LEU A 887 -24.22 -12.23 15.95
N ILE A 888 -23.67 -12.45 14.75
CA ILE A 888 -24.47 -12.85 13.58
C ILE A 888 -25.10 -14.23 13.79
N LEU A 889 -24.33 -15.18 14.31
CA LEU A 889 -24.80 -16.53 14.58
C LEU A 889 -25.92 -16.55 15.62
N GLU A 890 -25.73 -15.82 16.72
CA GLU A 890 -26.72 -15.68 17.79
C GLU A 890 -27.99 -15.02 17.26
N ARG A 891 -27.85 -13.92 16.51
CA ARG A 891 -28.99 -13.23 15.92
C ARG A 891 -29.78 -14.12 14.96
N HIS A 892 -29.09 -14.86 14.09
CA HIS A 892 -29.74 -15.77 13.16
C HIS A 892 -30.49 -16.90 13.90
N LEU A 893 -29.88 -17.46 14.95
CA LEU A 893 -30.52 -18.48 15.77
C LEU A 893 -31.77 -17.94 16.50
N GLN A 894 -31.71 -16.70 17.00
CA GLN A 894 -32.85 -16.03 17.63
C GLN A 894 -34.00 -15.78 16.63
N ASP A 895 -33.66 -15.34 15.41
CA ASP A 895 -34.66 -14.98 14.39
C ASP A 895 -35.29 -16.21 13.70
N HIS A 896 -34.53 -17.29 13.52
CA HIS A 896 -34.95 -18.45 12.72
C HIS A 896 -35.07 -19.77 13.47
N GLY A 897 -34.54 -19.87 14.69
CA GLY A 897 -34.57 -21.09 15.50
C GLY A 897 -33.66 -22.23 15.00
N ASP A 898 -32.83 -21.99 13.99
CA ASP A 898 -31.84 -22.94 13.48
C ASP A 898 -30.49 -22.25 13.23
N HIS A 899 -29.40 -23.03 13.14
CA HIS A 899 -28.06 -22.54 12.89
C HIS A 899 -27.90 -22.02 11.46
N LEU A 900 -27.17 -20.91 11.32
CA LEU A 900 -26.76 -20.37 10.03
C LEU A 900 -25.90 -21.40 9.28
N ARG A 901 -26.31 -21.79 8.06
CA ARG A 901 -25.62 -22.80 7.25
C ARG A 901 -24.73 -22.21 6.18
N GLN A 902 -25.13 -21.09 5.58
CA GLN A 902 -24.43 -20.45 4.47
C GLN A 902 -24.53 -18.93 4.58
N LEU A 903 -23.45 -18.22 4.20
CA LEU A 903 -23.41 -16.76 4.15
C LEU A 903 -22.63 -16.26 2.93
N GLY A 904 -23.20 -15.31 2.19
CA GLY A 904 -22.46 -14.51 1.20
C GLY A 904 -21.90 -13.24 1.84
N LEU A 905 -20.58 -13.03 1.78
CA LEU A 905 -19.91 -11.87 2.38
C LEU A 905 -19.17 -11.05 1.30
N SER A 906 -19.44 -9.74 1.23
CA SER A 906 -18.72 -8.84 0.34
C SER A 906 -17.49 -8.26 1.04
N VAL A 907 -16.30 -8.44 0.47
CA VAL A 907 -15.02 -8.01 1.08
C VAL A 907 -14.34 -6.94 0.23
N TRP A 908 -14.03 -5.80 0.86
CA TRP A 908 -13.49 -4.62 0.22
C TRP A 908 -12.08 -4.31 0.72
N GLY A 909 -11.14 -4.08 -0.20
CA GLY A 909 -9.73 -3.88 0.18
C GLY A 909 -9.50 -2.66 1.09
N THR A 910 -10.22 -1.57 0.89
CA THR A 910 -10.17 -0.39 1.79
C THR A 910 -10.59 -0.75 3.21
N ALA A 911 -11.68 -1.52 3.37
CA ALA A 911 -12.14 -1.96 4.69
C ALA A 911 -11.08 -2.83 5.36
N THR A 912 -10.53 -3.80 4.61
CA THR A 912 -9.45 -4.69 5.06
C THR A 912 -8.23 -3.92 5.55
N MET A 913 -7.75 -2.89 4.83
CA MET A 913 -6.62 -2.07 5.29
C MET A 913 -6.93 -1.27 6.55
N ARG A 914 -8.15 -0.71 6.64
CA ARG A 914 -8.54 0.17 7.74
C ARG A 914 -8.73 -0.58 9.06
N THR A 915 -9.26 -1.80 8.99
CA THR A 915 -9.55 -2.62 10.17
C THR A 915 -8.44 -3.60 10.52
N GLY A 916 -7.50 -3.81 9.61
CA GLY A 916 -6.52 -4.88 9.76
C GLY A 916 -7.11 -6.27 9.44
N GLY A 917 -8.21 -6.34 8.69
CA GLY A 917 -8.76 -7.58 8.13
C GLY A 917 -9.99 -8.16 8.84
N ASP A 918 -10.82 -7.34 9.50
CA ASP A 918 -12.02 -7.79 10.24
C ASP A 918 -12.94 -8.70 9.39
N ASP A 919 -13.26 -8.32 8.15
CA ASP A 919 -14.19 -9.07 7.29
C ASP A 919 -13.66 -10.49 6.98
N ILE A 920 -12.36 -10.60 6.69
CA ILE A 920 -11.72 -11.91 6.42
C ILE A 920 -11.62 -12.72 7.72
N ALA A 921 -11.31 -12.08 8.84
CA ALA A 921 -11.33 -12.74 10.14
C ALA A 921 -12.72 -13.26 10.51
N GLN A 922 -13.78 -12.50 10.23
CA GLN A 922 -15.16 -12.91 10.45
C GLN A 922 -15.51 -14.13 9.57
N ALA A 923 -15.15 -14.11 8.28
CA ALA A 923 -15.36 -15.23 7.37
C ALA A 923 -14.65 -16.51 7.86
N MET A 924 -13.38 -16.40 8.25
CA MET A 924 -12.62 -17.53 8.81
C MET A 924 -13.24 -18.03 10.12
N ALA A 925 -13.68 -17.13 11.02
CA ALA A 925 -14.34 -17.49 12.27
C ALA A 925 -15.65 -18.25 12.04
N LEU A 926 -16.47 -17.84 11.07
CA LEU A 926 -17.72 -18.51 10.69
C LEU A 926 -17.46 -19.96 10.23
N MET A 927 -16.41 -20.20 9.44
CA MET A 927 -15.97 -21.54 9.02
C MET A 927 -15.32 -22.36 10.15
N GLY A 928 -14.97 -21.73 11.27
CA GLY A 928 -14.24 -22.37 12.36
C GLY A 928 -12.76 -22.56 12.05
N VAL A 929 -12.15 -21.58 11.40
CA VAL A 929 -10.73 -21.53 11.06
C VAL A 929 -10.09 -20.31 11.71
N ARG A 930 -8.92 -20.49 12.32
CA ARG A 930 -8.17 -19.42 12.99
C ARG A 930 -6.83 -19.18 12.27
N PRO A 931 -6.49 -17.94 11.90
CA PRO A 931 -5.16 -17.61 11.39
C PRO A 931 -4.04 -17.92 12.39
N VAL A 932 -2.87 -18.28 11.89
CA VAL A 932 -1.64 -18.52 12.66
C VAL A 932 -0.60 -17.47 12.26
N TRP A 933 -0.02 -16.80 13.27
CA TRP A 933 0.96 -15.74 13.07
C TRP A 933 2.38 -16.21 13.41
N ALA A 934 3.34 -15.85 12.56
CA ALA A 934 4.76 -16.11 12.78
C ALA A 934 5.32 -15.27 13.95
N THR A 935 6.00 -15.95 14.88
CA THR A 935 6.64 -15.33 16.05
C THR A 935 7.63 -14.24 15.63
N GLY A 936 7.49 -13.04 16.21
CA GLY A 936 8.39 -11.90 15.98
C GLY A 936 8.03 -11.00 14.80
N SER A 937 7.41 -11.52 13.73
CA SER A 937 7.02 -10.69 12.57
C SER A 937 5.54 -10.35 12.49
N GLN A 938 4.68 -11.05 13.25
CA GLN A 938 3.21 -10.95 13.21
C GLN A 938 2.61 -11.16 11.80
N ARG A 939 3.37 -11.77 10.89
CA ARG A 939 2.88 -12.18 9.57
C ARG A 939 1.96 -13.37 9.73
N VAL A 940 0.88 -13.40 8.95
CA VAL A 940 0.07 -14.61 8.84
C VAL A 940 0.83 -15.60 7.99
N ASP A 941 1.13 -16.75 8.59
CA ASP A 941 1.95 -17.81 7.99
C ASP A 941 1.08 -19.00 7.56
N ASP A 942 0.07 -19.33 8.38
CA ASP A 942 -0.79 -20.49 8.18
C ASP A 942 -2.17 -20.27 8.83
N PHE A 943 -2.99 -21.31 8.90
CA PHE A 943 -4.25 -21.36 9.64
C PHE A 943 -4.40 -22.70 10.40
N GLU A 944 -5.15 -22.66 11.50
CA GLU A 944 -5.57 -23.84 12.27
C GLU A 944 -7.08 -24.03 12.13
N ILE A 945 -7.52 -25.26 11.88
CA ILE A 945 -8.95 -25.59 11.88
C ILE A 945 -9.36 -25.92 13.32
N LEU A 946 -10.34 -25.19 13.84
CA LEU A 946 -10.89 -25.45 15.17
C LEU A 946 -11.75 -26.72 15.13
N PRO A 947 -11.55 -27.67 16.05
CA PRO A 947 -12.42 -28.85 16.20
C PRO A 947 -13.89 -28.44 16.42
N VAL A 948 -14.84 -29.15 15.81
CA VAL A 948 -16.27 -28.84 15.97
C VAL A 948 -16.72 -28.93 17.43
N SER A 949 -16.11 -29.82 18.22
CA SER A 949 -16.35 -29.91 19.67
C SER A 949 -15.96 -28.65 20.45
N LEU A 950 -15.04 -27.83 19.93
CA LEU A 950 -14.69 -26.52 20.50
C LEU A 950 -15.54 -25.39 19.92
N LEU A 951 -16.10 -25.56 18.72
CA LEU A 951 -17.01 -24.58 18.12
C LEU A 951 -18.38 -24.58 18.80
N ASP A 952 -18.85 -25.74 19.24
CA ASP A 952 -20.20 -25.94 19.83
C ASP A 952 -21.34 -25.48 18.91
N ARG A 953 -21.11 -25.58 17.60
CA ARG A 953 -22.06 -25.27 16.53
C ARG A 953 -21.59 -25.89 15.19
N PRO A 954 -22.46 -25.96 14.18
CA PRO A 954 -22.04 -26.24 12.82
C PRO A 954 -21.08 -25.17 12.26
N ARG A 955 -20.25 -25.58 11.31
CA ARG A 955 -19.50 -24.67 10.44
C ARG A 955 -20.47 -23.96 9.48
N VAL A 956 -20.11 -22.76 9.03
CA VAL A 956 -20.87 -22.01 8.03
C VAL A 956 -20.14 -22.07 6.69
N ASP A 957 -20.84 -22.40 5.61
CA ASP A 957 -20.33 -22.25 4.22
C ASP A 957 -20.30 -20.75 3.85
N VAL A 958 -19.10 -20.19 3.67
CA VAL A 958 -18.93 -18.76 3.40
C VAL A 958 -18.49 -18.53 1.96
N THR A 959 -19.32 -17.81 1.20
CA THR A 959 -18.98 -17.37 -0.16
C THR A 959 -18.50 -15.93 -0.15
N LEU A 960 -17.27 -15.68 -0.59
CA LEU A 960 -16.72 -14.32 -0.67
C LEU A 960 -16.98 -13.67 -2.03
N ARG A 961 -17.52 -12.45 -2.01
CA ARG A 961 -17.52 -11.53 -3.15
C ARG A 961 -16.46 -10.46 -2.93
N VAL A 962 -15.31 -10.60 -3.58
CA VAL A 962 -14.19 -9.66 -3.41
C VAL A 962 -14.27 -8.50 -4.42
N SER A 963 -13.91 -7.29 -3.97
CA SER A 963 -13.72 -6.14 -4.86
C SER A 963 -12.47 -6.30 -5.74
N GLY A 964 -12.42 -5.60 -6.89
CA GLY A 964 -11.24 -5.60 -7.77
C GLY A 964 -9.96 -5.14 -7.07
N PHE A 965 -10.05 -4.10 -6.24
CA PHE A 965 -8.91 -3.69 -5.41
C PHE A 965 -8.49 -4.77 -4.41
N PHE A 966 -9.45 -5.49 -3.82
CA PHE A 966 -9.10 -6.57 -2.88
C PHE A 966 -8.30 -7.67 -3.59
N ARG A 967 -8.72 -8.05 -4.80
CA ARG A 967 -7.97 -8.99 -5.66
C ARG A 967 -6.54 -8.50 -5.92
N ASP A 968 -6.39 -7.24 -6.32
CA ASP A 968 -5.10 -6.67 -6.69
C ASP A 968 -4.16 -6.50 -5.48
N ALA A 969 -4.69 -6.21 -4.28
CA ALA A 969 -3.88 -5.90 -3.10
C ALA A 969 -3.68 -7.09 -2.14
N PHE A 970 -4.58 -8.07 -2.13
CA PHE A 970 -4.64 -9.15 -1.11
C PHE A 970 -4.72 -10.56 -1.71
N ALA A 971 -4.00 -10.80 -2.80
CA ALA A 971 -3.92 -12.15 -3.40
C ALA A 971 -3.46 -13.23 -2.40
N ASN A 972 -2.64 -12.87 -1.41
CA ASN A 972 -2.27 -13.77 -0.30
C ASN A 972 -3.46 -14.15 0.57
N LEU A 973 -4.37 -13.22 0.89
CA LEU A 973 -5.57 -13.52 1.67
C LEU A 973 -6.56 -14.37 0.88
N ILE A 974 -6.67 -14.14 -0.43
CA ILE A 974 -7.49 -14.99 -1.31
C ILE A 974 -6.98 -16.43 -1.28
N ARG A 975 -5.67 -16.63 -1.46
CA ARG A 975 -5.06 -17.97 -1.39
C ARG A 975 -5.20 -18.61 0.00
N LEU A 976 -5.01 -17.84 1.07
CA LEU A 976 -5.18 -18.33 2.44
C LEU A 976 -6.61 -18.78 2.70
N PHE A 977 -7.59 -17.99 2.27
CA PHE A 977 -9.00 -18.31 2.45
C PHE A 977 -9.41 -19.52 1.61
N ASP A 978 -8.98 -19.60 0.34
CA ASP A 978 -9.22 -20.76 -0.51
C ASP A 978 -8.62 -22.04 0.09
N ALA A 979 -7.36 -21.99 0.55
CA ALA A 979 -6.73 -23.11 1.23
C ALA A 979 -7.51 -23.56 2.49
N ALA A 980 -8.04 -22.61 3.26
CA ALA A 980 -8.91 -22.90 4.40
C ALA A 980 -10.24 -23.57 3.97
N VAL A 981 -10.87 -23.09 2.89
CA VAL A 981 -12.10 -23.68 2.34
C VAL A 981 -11.86 -25.12 1.90
N GLN A 982 -10.80 -25.37 1.13
CA GLN A 982 -10.44 -26.72 0.68
C GLN A 982 -10.17 -27.65 1.86
N ALA A 983 -9.43 -27.18 2.88
CA ALA A 983 -9.10 -27.98 4.04
C ALA A 983 -10.35 -28.31 4.90
N VAL A 984 -11.28 -27.36 5.07
CA VAL A 984 -12.55 -27.60 5.78
C VAL A 984 -13.48 -28.53 4.99
N ALA A 985 -13.53 -28.39 3.66
CA ALA A 985 -14.34 -29.25 2.79
C ALA A 985 -13.85 -30.71 2.79
N ALA A 986 -12.56 -30.95 3.02
CA ALA A 986 -11.96 -32.27 3.08
C ALA A 986 -12.13 -32.99 4.44
N LEU A 987 -12.70 -32.33 5.46
CA LEU A 987 -12.89 -32.94 6.78
C LEU A 987 -13.96 -34.04 6.75
N ASP A 988 -13.67 -35.13 7.45
CA ASP A 988 -14.62 -36.21 7.72
C ASP A 988 -15.48 -35.85 8.94
N GLU A 989 -16.39 -34.90 8.73
CA GLU A 989 -17.35 -34.42 9.72
C GLU A 989 -18.79 -34.70 9.25
N PRO A 990 -19.75 -34.92 10.17
CA PRO A 990 -21.16 -35.11 9.85
C PRO A 990 -21.72 -33.96 8.98
N ASP A 991 -22.60 -34.29 8.04
CA ASP A 991 -23.17 -33.33 7.08
C ASP A 991 -23.88 -32.15 7.76
N ASP A 992 -24.54 -32.42 8.89
CA ASP A 992 -25.25 -31.44 9.71
C ASP A 992 -24.31 -30.58 10.57
N LEU A 993 -23.02 -30.89 10.64
CA LEU A 993 -22.01 -30.09 11.33
C LEU A 993 -21.07 -29.38 10.35
N ASN A 994 -20.92 -29.89 9.13
CA ASN A 994 -20.10 -29.30 8.08
C ASN A 994 -20.88 -29.23 6.74
N PRO A 995 -21.72 -28.20 6.55
CA PRO A 995 -22.53 -28.04 5.35
C PRO A 995 -21.68 -27.82 4.09
N LEU A 996 -20.49 -27.23 4.23
CA LEU A 996 -19.55 -27.04 3.12
C LEU A 996 -19.07 -28.40 2.59
N ALA A 997 -18.61 -29.30 3.47
CA ALA A 997 -18.15 -30.63 3.07
C ALA A 997 -19.29 -31.46 2.47
N ALA A 998 -20.50 -31.38 3.05
CA ALA A 998 -21.70 -32.05 2.51
C ALA A 998 -22.04 -31.58 1.09
N LYS A 999 -22.01 -30.26 0.87
CA LYS A 999 -22.27 -29.66 -0.44
C LYS A 999 -21.24 -30.07 -1.48
N VAL A 1000 -19.94 -30.03 -1.15
CA VAL A 1000 -18.86 -30.45 -2.06
C VAL A 1000 -18.99 -31.92 -2.43
N ARG A 1001 -19.34 -32.82 -1.49
CA ARG A 1001 -19.64 -34.22 -1.79
C ARG A 1001 -20.80 -34.35 -2.77
N SER A 1002 -21.91 -33.65 -2.52
CA SER A 1002 -23.10 -33.70 -3.37
C SER A 1002 -22.86 -33.13 -4.78
N GLU A 1003 -22.17 -32.00 -4.90
CA GLU A 1003 -21.84 -31.40 -6.20
C GLU A 1003 -20.86 -32.27 -6.98
N ARG A 1004 -19.91 -32.92 -6.31
CA ARG A 1004 -19.01 -33.88 -6.94
C ARG A 1004 -19.76 -35.08 -7.53
N GLU A 1005 -20.71 -35.65 -6.78
CA GLU A 1005 -21.58 -36.73 -7.28
C GLU A 1005 -22.47 -36.30 -8.45
N GLN A 1006 -22.81 -35.01 -8.58
CA GLN A 1006 -23.59 -34.49 -9.71
C GLN A 1006 -22.74 -34.21 -10.96
N LEU A 1007 -21.43 -33.98 -10.78
CA LEU A 1007 -20.49 -33.71 -11.86
C LEU A 1007 -19.80 -34.98 -12.39
N GLU A 1008 -19.78 -36.04 -11.60
CA GLU A 1008 -19.37 -37.41 -11.97
C GLU A 1008 -20.52 -38.18 -12.64
#